data_AF-A0A9N9EZA4-F1
#
_entry.id   AF-A0A9N9EZA4-F1
#
_cell.length_a   1.000
_cell.length_b   1.000
_cell.length_c   1.000
_cell.angle_alpha   90.00
_cell.angle_beta   90.00
_cell.angle_gamma   90.00
#
_symmetry.space_group_name_H-M   'P 1'
#
loop_
_entity.id
_entity.type
_entity.pdbx_description
1 polymer ?
#
loop_
_entity_poly.entity_id
_entity_poly.type
_entity_poly.pdbx_seq_one_letter_code
_entity_poly.pdbx_strand_id
1 'polypeptide(L)'
;MTIDQTRYGVCGADSWGPWEKNDFTDCFREIVINAGIPLLYSIGSLCIIIFVYIRQKRQKGLNYERLLNDQLSSNYGSIEQTVLTSDDEDNTDAILVRNKIFDYARLLIALILWGLFSALAFVRLRNNDEKKHGDYWVVAPTTEAAVWMYATVLALINITSQQRGILHVRGHMDILNLLVFTSSLLNLRSLYLKFQTEVTTEYAFTLWILAISFVLIILTILEPQDVDDSYSKPNAEGRFLSPETKTSLYSQFMFSWINPLINKGFRQTIIDKDVYEVPFSYRTKNCIKAFHKCLYQDSFLKSLICTLRKELIIQFFYSMGWSIITAFAPPYFLEKILIYVQNYPNNESSQVTAYLYAVGLFLGTVIASLLYQQALYIGRQVGMKTRSIIIGEVYLKALSRKDTSGSTNDEESKNKTGKITNLMAVDASKVAEISAYIFYMYCFPLQIIISISYLYSLLGVSALAGVLTMIIVYPVPTLINQRFETIHKRLMDATDKRMGVINELLQAIRIIKFFAWEGQFRAKVVKARDNELKEIKGRLVQQIYMENIWMALPLAIMVSVFLTYTRILGNDLSAAIAFTSLALFNNLRHAIDDIPAMVVSLIQARVSVNRIEKFLKEPEVSRLSVRPESIDDPVIGFRDASFQWPVGNEPSDDNSNVDVFLCQGTL
;
A
#
# COMPACT_ATOMS: atom_id res chain seq x y z
N MET A 1 -29.38 -5.24 -65.67
CA MET A 1 -28.75 -4.36 -64.66
C MET A 1 -28.75 -5.12 -63.34
N THR A 2 -27.70 -5.90 -63.14
CA THR A 2 -27.35 -6.59 -61.90
C THR A 2 -26.49 -5.62 -61.08
N ILE A 3 -26.98 -5.20 -59.92
CA ILE A 3 -26.16 -4.50 -58.93
C ILE A 3 -25.69 -5.55 -57.94
N ASP A 4 -24.42 -5.94 -58.09
CA ASP A 4 -23.66 -6.73 -57.12
C ASP A 4 -23.67 -6.02 -55.76
N GLN A 5 -24.37 -6.58 -54.79
CA GLN A 5 -24.11 -6.33 -53.37
C GLN A 5 -23.18 -7.43 -52.83
N THR A 6 -21.91 -7.38 -53.24
CA THR A 6 -20.83 -8.11 -52.57
C THR A 6 -19.81 -7.11 -52.06
N ARG A 7 -20.08 -6.55 -50.89
CA ARG A 7 -19.02 -6.12 -49.97
C ARG A 7 -19.25 -6.88 -48.66
N TYR A 8 -18.66 -8.07 -48.59
CA TYR A 8 -18.43 -8.73 -47.32
C TYR A 8 -17.53 -7.79 -46.50
N GLY A 9 -18.03 -7.33 -45.35
CA GLY A 9 -17.16 -6.71 -44.35
C GLY A 9 -16.19 -7.77 -43.79
N VAL A 10 -15.13 -7.30 -43.12
CA VAL A 10 -14.11 -8.16 -42.50
C VAL A 10 -14.73 -9.22 -41.55
N CYS A 11 -15.91 -8.91 -40.98
CA CYS A 11 -16.87 -9.90 -40.51
C CYS A 11 -18.14 -9.77 -41.37
N GLY A 12 -18.78 -10.88 -41.76
CA GLY A 12 -20.06 -10.84 -42.48
C GLY A 12 -21.11 -9.98 -41.76
N ALA A 13 -22.06 -9.40 -42.51
CA ALA A 13 -22.97 -8.33 -42.06
C ALA A 13 -23.73 -8.61 -40.75
N ASP A 14 -23.95 -9.88 -40.38
CA ASP A 14 -24.69 -10.30 -39.18
C ASP A 14 -23.81 -10.60 -37.95
N SER A 15 -22.48 -10.46 -38.04
CA SER A 15 -21.51 -10.96 -37.03
C SER A 15 -20.65 -9.89 -36.34
N TRP A 16 -20.93 -8.61 -36.57
CA TRP A 16 -20.18 -7.49 -35.97
C TRP A 16 -20.61 -7.11 -34.54
N GLY A 17 -21.64 -7.78 -34.01
CA GLY A 17 -22.07 -7.59 -32.63
C GLY A 17 -20.95 -7.99 -31.65
N PRO A 18 -20.65 -7.18 -30.62
CA PRO A 18 -19.65 -7.54 -29.62
C PRO A 18 -20.02 -8.78 -28.80
N TRP A 19 -21.29 -9.16 -28.77
CA TRP A 19 -21.81 -10.22 -27.90
C TRP A 19 -22.68 -11.19 -28.68
N GLU A 20 -22.49 -12.49 -28.45
CA GLU A 20 -23.43 -13.54 -28.83
C GLU A 20 -23.78 -14.37 -27.59
N LYS A 21 -25.02 -14.21 -27.10
CA LYS A 21 -25.49 -14.79 -25.83
C LYS A 21 -24.61 -14.39 -24.63
N ASN A 22 -23.71 -15.28 -24.19
CA ASN A 22 -22.87 -15.15 -22.98
C ASN A 22 -21.36 -15.03 -23.29
N ASP A 23 -20.99 -14.95 -24.57
CA ASP A 23 -19.59 -14.90 -25.02
C ASP A 23 -19.40 -13.83 -26.11
N PHE A 24 -18.14 -13.50 -26.39
CA PHE A 24 -17.78 -12.64 -27.52
C PHE A 24 -17.97 -13.40 -28.83
N THR A 25 -18.43 -12.72 -29.89
CA THR A 25 -18.43 -13.29 -31.24
C THR A 25 -16.99 -13.64 -31.63
N ASP A 26 -16.80 -14.74 -32.37
CA ASP A 26 -15.46 -15.18 -32.75
C ASP A 26 -14.72 -14.10 -33.56
N CYS A 27 -15.43 -13.32 -34.38
CA CYS A 27 -14.85 -12.21 -35.12
C CYS A 27 -14.39 -11.05 -34.22
N PHE A 28 -15.19 -10.66 -33.22
CA PHE A 28 -14.82 -9.58 -32.29
C PHE A 28 -13.62 -9.99 -31.42
N ARG A 29 -13.55 -11.26 -30.99
CA ARG A 29 -12.43 -11.79 -30.22
C ARG A 29 -11.13 -11.75 -31.02
N GLU A 30 -11.12 -12.29 -32.24
CA GLU A 30 -9.91 -12.38 -33.06
C GLU A 30 -9.45 -11.00 -33.57
N ILE A 31 -10.35 -10.13 -34.03
CA ILE A 31 -9.96 -8.82 -34.58
C ILE A 31 -9.66 -7.80 -33.48
N VAL A 32 -10.53 -7.67 -32.47
CA VAL A 32 -10.45 -6.54 -31.54
C VAL A 32 -9.59 -6.90 -30.34
N ILE A 33 -9.86 -8.04 -29.71
CA ILE A 33 -9.20 -8.45 -28.45
C ILE A 33 -7.79 -8.97 -28.71
N ASN A 34 -7.63 -9.88 -29.68
CA ASN A 34 -6.37 -10.53 -30.01
C ASN A 34 -5.45 -9.64 -30.86
N ALA A 35 -5.95 -9.12 -31.98
CA ALA A 35 -5.14 -8.31 -32.90
C ALA A 35 -5.15 -6.80 -32.57
N GLY A 36 -6.33 -6.22 -32.38
CA GLY A 36 -6.53 -4.77 -32.34
C GLY A 36 -5.88 -4.08 -31.14
N ILE A 37 -6.14 -4.58 -29.92
CA ILE A 37 -5.59 -4.00 -28.69
C ILE A 37 -4.06 -4.03 -28.66
N PRO A 38 -3.37 -5.17 -28.90
CA PRO A 38 -1.91 -5.20 -28.91
C PRO A 38 -1.29 -4.37 -30.02
N LEU A 39 -1.93 -4.32 -31.20
CA LEU A 39 -1.43 -3.54 -32.34
C LEU A 39 -1.54 -2.03 -32.11
N LEU A 40 -2.67 -1.55 -31.57
CA LEU A 40 -2.83 -0.15 -31.16
C LEU A 40 -1.78 0.24 -30.11
N TYR A 41 -1.53 -0.64 -29.14
CA TYR A 41 -0.49 -0.42 -28.15
C TYR A 41 0.91 -0.37 -28.77
N SER A 42 1.25 -1.29 -29.67
CA SER A 42 2.58 -1.31 -30.32
C SER A 42 2.83 -0.04 -31.15
N ILE A 43 1.80 0.46 -31.85
CA ILE A 43 1.90 1.71 -32.62
C ILE A 43 2.10 2.90 -31.68
N GLY A 44 1.29 3.01 -30.62
CA GLY A 44 1.42 4.07 -29.62
C GLY A 44 2.78 4.05 -28.92
N SER A 45 3.25 2.87 -28.55
CA SER A 45 4.56 2.62 -27.95
C SER A 45 5.70 3.08 -28.87
N LEU A 46 5.66 2.72 -30.15
CA LEU A 46 6.66 3.13 -31.14
C LEU A 46 6.67 4.67 -31.32
N CYS A 47 5.51 5.32 -31.37
CA CYS A 47 5.41 6.78 -31.43
C CYS A 47 6.04 7.47 -30.20
N ILE A 48 5.79 6.94 -28.99
CA ILE A 48 6.37 7.47 -27.75
C ILE A 48 7.90 7.32 -27.75
N ILE A 49 8.41 6.15 -28.12
CA ILE A 49 9.86 5.89 -28.17
C ILE A 49 10.54 6.82 -29.17
N ILE A 50 9.96 7.01 -30.36
CA ILE A 50 10.47 7.93 -31.38
C ILE A 50 10.43 9.39 -30.87
N PHE A 51 9.34 9.81 -30.22
CA PHE A 51 9.22 11.15 -29.66
C PHE A 51 10.28 11.42 -28.58
N VAL A 52 10.50 10.48 -27.67
CA VAL A 52 11.54 10.58 -26.62
C VAL A 52 12.93 10.62 -27.24
N TYR A 53 13.20 9.77 -28.23
CA TYR A 53 14.48 9.75 -28.95
C TYR A 53 14.76 11.09 -29.66
N ILE A 54 13.77 11.66 -30.35
CA ILE A 54 13.88 12.97 -31.01
C ILE A 54 14.10 14.08 -29.98
N ARG A 55 13.35 14.08 -28.86
CA ARG A 55 13.52 15.07 -27.79
C ARG A 55 14.93 15.01 -27.19
N GLN A 56 15.47 13.81 -27.01
CA GLN A 56 16.81 13.61 -26.48
C GLN A 56 17.88 14.07 -27.46
N LYS A 57 17.74 13.76 -28.76
CA LYS A 57 18.65 14.26 -29.80
C LYS A 57 18.65 15.79 -29.86
N ARG A 58 17.48 16.43 -29.67
CA ARG A 58 17.35 17.90 -29.55
C ARG A 58 18.00 18.44 -28.28
N GLN A 59 17.87 17.76 -27.14
CA GLN A 59 18.53 18.16 -25.89
C GLN A 59 20.05 18.00 -25.95
N LYS A 60 20.59 16.97 -26.62
CA LYS A 60 22.04 16.83 -26.86
C LYS A 60 22.61 17.88 -27.83
N GLY A 61 21.78 18.46 -28.70
CA GLY A 61 22.16 19.57 -29.58
C GLY A 61 22.25 20.92 -28.88
N LEU A 62 21.72 21.03 -27.64
CA LEU A 62 21.97 22.14 -26.73
C LEU A 62 23.11 21.67 -25.80
N ASN A 63 24.29 22.28 -25.87
CA ASN A 63 25.44 21.99 -25.01
C ASN A 63 25.14 22.31 -23.53
N TYR A 64 24.23 21.58 -22.92
CA TYR A 64 24.01 21.60 -21.48
C TYR A 64 24.77 20.41 -20.90
N GLU A 65 26.05 20.63 -20.62
CA GLU A 65 26.72 19.84 -19.61
C GLU A 65 25.95 20.04 -18.31
N ARG A 66 25.39 18.95 -17.81
CA ARG A 66 24.78 18.94 -16.49
C ARG A 66 25.94 19.21 -15.53
N LEU A 67 25.98 20.40 -14.93
CA LEU A 67 26.94 20.77 -13.90
C LEU A 67 27.05 19.60 -12.91
N LEU A 68 28.22 18.97 -12.89
CA LEU A 68 28.57 17.98 -11.90
C LEU A 68 28.57 18.72 -10.56
N ASN A 69 27.51 18.45 -9.79
CA ASN A 69 27.34 18.76 -8.37
C ASN A 69 27.88 20.12 -7.90
N ASP A 70 26.96 21.04 -7.64
CA ASP A 70 27.04 21.84 -6.41
C ASP A 70 27.47 20.88 -5.29
N GLN A 71 28.57 21.21 -4.63
CA GLN A 71 29.06 20.52 -3.45
C GLN A 71 27.87 20.37 -2.49
N LEU A 72 27.27 19.18 -2.49
CA LEU A 72 26.29 18.77 -1.50
C LEU A 72 27.04 18.80 -0.19
N SER A 73 26.86 19.89 0.55
CA SER A 73 27.42 20.07 1.88
C SER A 73 27.23 18.78 2.66
N SER A 74 28.34 18.27 3.19
CA SER A 74 28.42 17.10 4.04
C SER A 74 27.37 17.21 5.15
N ASN A 75 26.26 16.51 4.96
CA ASN A 75 25.17 16.44 5.91
C ASN A 75 24.51 15.08 5.74
N TYR A 76 24.77 14.20 6.71
CA TYR A 76 24.18 12.89 6.95
C TYR A 76 23.88 12.06 5.67
N GLY A 77 24.77 11.14 5.33
CA GLY A 77 24.58 10.18 4.25
C GLY A 77 24.90 10.70 2.84
N SER A 78 25.92 11.55 2.70
CA SER A 78 26.64 11.72 1.42
C SER A 78 27.60 10.53 1.22
N ILE A 79 27.54 9.91 0.04
CA ILE A 79 28.46 8.84 -0.36
C ILE A 79 29.83 9.48 -0.55
N GLU A 80 30.81 9.18 0.31
CA GLU A 80 32.21 9.42 -0.01
C GLU A 80 32.62 8.41 -1.10
N GLN A 81 33.29 8.88 -2.14
CA GLN A 81 33.94 8.00 -3.12
C GLN A 81 35.11 7.28 -2.43
N THR A 82 34.81 6.22 -1.68
CA THR A 82 35.83 5.27 -1.22
C THR A 82 36.25 4.39 -2.40
N VAL A 83 37.57 4.15 -2.49
CA VAL A 83 38.21 3.33 -3.53
C VAL A 83 37.67 1.90 -3.41
N LEU A 84 37.15 1.36 -4.51
CA LEU A 84 36.58 0.01 -4.60
C LEU A 84 37.58 -1.04 -4.11
N THR A 85 37.13 -1.97 -3.27
CA THR A 85 37.88 -3.18 -2.94
C THR A 85 37.50 -4.30 -3.92
N SER A 86 38.42 -5.23 -4.18
CA SER A 86 38.26 -6.30 -5.20
C SER A 86 36.99 -7.16 -5.00
N ASP A 87 36.53 -7.33 -3.77
CA ASP A 87 35.36 -8.15 -3.44
C ASP A 87 34.03 -7.48 -3.83
N ASP A 88 34.00 -6.15 -3.99
CA ASP A 88 32.80 -5.39 -4.38
C ASP A 88 32.60 -5.38 -5.91
N GLU A 89 33.68 -5.50 -6.69
CA GLU A 89 33.61 -5.62 -8.16
C GLU A 89 32.98 -6.95 -8.58
N ASP A 90 33.36 -8.06 -7.93
CA ASP A 90 32.83 -9.41 -8.22
C ASP A 90 31.30 -9.51 -8.03
N ASN A 91 30.74 -8.86 -7.00
CA ASN A 91 29.30 -8.85 -6.77
C ASN A 91 28.54 -8.02 -7.80
N THR A 92 29.15 -6.93 -8.29
CA THR A 92 28.54 -6.04 -9.29
C THR A 92 28.46 -6.74 -10.64
N ASP A 93 29.52 -7.45 -11.01
CA ASP A 93 29.58 -8.27 -12.23
C ASP A 93 28.59 -9.44 -12.21
N ALA A 94 28.43 -10.11 -11.06
CA ALA A 94 27.44 -11.19 -10.89
C ALA A 94 25.99 -10.70 -11.10
N ILE A 95 25.65 -9.49 -10.64
CA ILE A 95 24.32 -8.89 -10.82
C ILE A 95 24.08 -8.51 -12.29
N LEU A 96 25.10 -7.95 -12.96
CA LEU A 96 25.04 -7.57 -14.37
C LEU A 96 24.84 -8.80 -15.28
N VAL A 97 25.54 -9.89 -14.98
CA VAL A 97 25.37 -11.18 -15.69
C VAL A 97 23.96 -11.74 -15.48
N ARG A 98 23.41 -11.67 -14.26
CA ARG A 98 22.05 -12.14 -13.96
C ARG A 98 20.97 -11.40 -14.74
N ASN A 99 21.07 -10.08 -14.89
CA ASN A 99 20.08 -9.30 -15.64
C ASN A 99 20.08 -9.66 -17.14
N LYS A 100 21.26 -9.94 -17.72
CA LYS A 100 21.36 -10.36 -19.13
C LYS A 100 20.64 -11.68 -19.41
N ILE A 101 20.57 -12.61 -18.45
CA ILE A 101 19.87 -13.91 -18.63
C ILE A 101 18.37 -13.69 -18.90
N PHE A 102 17.73 -12.77 -18.16
CA PHE A 102 16.31 -12.44 -18.38
C PHE A 102 16.07 -11.79 -19.74
N ASP A 103 16.96 -10.91 -20.18
CA ASP A 103 16.91 -10.28 -21.50
C ASP A 103 16.99 -11.33 -22.63
N TYR A 104 17.91 -12.29 -22.53
CA TYR A 104 18.05 -13.37 -23.51
C TYR A 104 16.84 -14.31 -23.50
N ALA A 105 16.30 -14.64 -22.33
CA ALA A 105 15.11 -15.48 -22.21
C ALA A 105 13.88 -14.84 -22.89
N ARG A 106 13.67 -13.53 -22.68
CA ARG A 106 12.59 -12.77 -23.34
C ARG A 106 12.75 -12.74 -24.85
N LEU A 107 13.96 -12.52 -25.35
CA LEU A 107 14.24 -12.54 -26.79
C LEU A 107 13.93 -13.91 -27.40
N LEU A 108 14.36 -14.99 -26.74
CA LEU A 108 14.11 -16.36 -27.21
C LEU A 108 12.61 -16.67 -27.25
N ILE A 109 11.85 -16.32 -26.20
CA ILE A 109 10.41 -16.56 -26.18
C ILE A 109 9.67 -15.69 -27.20
N ALA A 110 10.05 -14.42 -27.37
CA ALA A 110 9.47 -13.54 -28.37
C ALA A 110 9.71 -14.06 -29.81
N LEU A 111 10.89 -14.63 -30.09
CA LEU A 111 11.20 -15.27 -31.37
C LEU A 111 10.35 -16.54 -31.60
N ILE A 112 10.17 -17.36 -30.56
CA ILE A 112 9.29 -18.54 -30.62
C ILE A 112 7.86 -18.12 -30.97
N LEU A 113 7.32 -17.10 -30.28
CA LEU A 113 5.97 -16.61 -30.51
C LEU A 113 5.82 -16.00 -31.91
N TRP A 114 6.79 -15.20 -32.36
CA TRP A 114 6.80 -14.67 -33.72
C TRP A 114 6.77 -15.81 -34.76
N GLY A 115 7.57 -16.85 -34.57
CA GLY A 115 7.58 -18.04 -35.42
C GLY A 115 6.25 -18.80 -35.41
N LEU A 116 5.64 -18.99 -34.24
CA LEU A 116 4.36 -19.68 -34.07
C LEU A 116 3.20 -18.94 -34.77
N PHE A 117 3.07 -17.62 -34.56
CA PHE A 117 2.01 -16.83 -35.21
C PHE A 117 2.24 -16.71 -36.71
N SER A 118 3.50 -16.64 -37.17
CA SER A 118 3.83 -16.62 -38.60
C SER A 118 3.51 -17.97 -39.27
N ALA A 119 3.80 -19.08 -38.61
CA ALA A 119 3.42 -20.42 -39.08
C ALA A 119 1.89 -20.59 -39.12
N LEU A 120 1.18 -20.12 -38.10
CA LEU A 120 -0.27 -20.18 -38.06
C LEU A 120 -0.92 -19.29 -39.14
N ALA A 121 -0.40 -18.09 -39.36
CA ALA A 121 -0.82 -17.23 -40.46
C ALA A 121 -0.62 -17.93 -41.82
N PHE A 122 0.52 -18.60 -42.03
CA PHE A 122 0.79 -19.35 -43.27
C PHE A 122 -0.16 -20.54 -43.48
N VAL A 123 -0.44 -21.32 -42.42
CA VAL A 123 -1.40 -22.44 -42.50
C VAL A 123 -2.81 -21.93 -42.78
N ARG A 124 -3.24 -20.85 -42.13
CA ARG A 124 -4.57 -20.26 -42.35
C ARG A 124 -4.70 -19.60 -43.73
N LEU A 125 -3.64 -19.00 -44.26
CA LEU A 125 -3.56 -18.52 -45.64
C LEU A 125 -3.70 -19.65 -46.66
N ARG A 126 -3.02 -20.79 -46.43
CA ARG A 126 -3.05 -21.94 -47.34
C ARG A 126 -4.40 -22.66 -47.35
N ASN A 127 -5.09 -22.70 -46.21
CA ASN A 127 -6.39 -23.34 -46.05
C ASN A 127 -7.56 -22.35 -46.12
N ASN A 128 -7.38 -21.20 -46.77
CA ASN A 128 -8.39 -20.16 -46.81
C ASN A 128 -9.52 -20.51 -47.78
N ASP A 129 -10.59 -21.14 -47.26
CA ASP A 129 -11.85 -21.28 -47.98
C ASP A 129 -12.71 -20.03 -47.75
N GLU A 130 -12.72 -19.10 -48.72
CA GLU A 130 -13.46 -17.82 -48.68
C GLU A 130 -14.98 -17.98 -48.40
N LYS A 131 -15.54 -19.19 -48.58
CA LYS A 131 -16.95 -19.49 -48.34
C LYS A 131 -17.27 -19.91 -46.89
N LYS A 132 -16.27 -20.27 -46.08
CA LYS A 132 -16.45 -20.80 -44.71
C LYS A 132 -15.95 -19.85 -43.63
N HIS A 133 -14.93 -19.06 -43.93
CA HIS A 133 -14.27 -18.19 -42.97
C HIS A 133 -14.20 -16.78 -43.57
N GLY A 134 -14.60 -15.76 -42.78
CA GLY A 134 -14.45 -14.37 -43.20
C GLY A 134 -12.98 -13.93 -43.18
N ASP A 135 -12.67 -12.80 -43.81
CA ASP A 135 -11.29 -12.26 -43.95
C ASP A 135 -10.52 -12.18 -42.60
N TYR A 136 -11.24 -12.02 -41.49
CA TYR A 136 -10.67 -12.03 -40.13
C TYR A 136 -9.82 -13.26 -39.79
N TRP A 137 -10.12 -14.41 -40.39
CA TRP A 137 -9.43 -15.68 -40.17
C TRP A 137 -7.93 -15.59 -40.47
N VAL A 138 -7.58 -14.80 -41.50
CA VAL A 138 -6.20 -14.58 -41.96
C VAL A 138 -5.62 -13.27 -41.40
N VAL A 139 -6.44 -12.23 -41.24
CA VAL A 139 -5.97 -10.90 -40.81
C VAL A 139 -5.53 -10.88 -39.33
N ALA A 140 -6.21 -11.63 -38.46
CA ALA A 140 -5.84 -11.67 -37.03
C ALA A 140 -4.43 -12.26 -36.77
N PRO A 141 -4.06 -13.46 -37.24
CA PRO A 141 -2.74 -14.03 -36.95
C PRO A 141 -1.59 -13.30 -37.66
N THR A 142 -1.84 -12.67 -38.81
CA THR A 142 -0.83 -11.86 -39.51
C THR A 142 -0.51 -10.57 -38.74
N THR A 143 -1.52 -9.93 -38.14
CA THR A 143 -1.32 -8.77 -37.27
C THR A 143 -0.65 -9.13 -35.95
N GLU A 144 -0.99 -10.26 -35.34
CA GLU A 144 -0.29 -10.77 -34.15
C GLU A 144 1.18 -11.11 -34.43
N ALA A 145 1.49 -11.69 -35.59
CA ALA A 145 2.87 -11.90 -36.02
C ALA A 145 3.65 -10.56 -36.14
N ALA A 146 3.01 -9.49 -36.63
CA ALA A 146 3.63 -8.16 -36.68
C ALA A 146 3.89 -7.58 -35.28
N VAL A 147 2.98 -7.79 -34.33
CA VAL A 147 3.16 -7.38 -32.92
C VAL A 147 4.34 -8.10 -32.27
N TRP A 148 4.48 -9.41 -32.49
CA TRP A 148 5.61 -10.17 -31.96
C TRP A 148 6.93 -9.84 -32.67
N MET A 149 6.90 -9.52 -33.97
CA MET A 149 8.07 -8.95 -34.65
C MET A 149 8.53 -7.66 -33.96
N TYR A 150 7.60 -6.75 -33.65
CA TYR A 150 7.92 -5.54 -32.88
C TYR A 150 8.49 -5.86 -31.49
N ALA A 151 7.92 -6.83 -30.77
CA ALA A 151 8.43 -7.26 -29.47
C ALA A 151 9.87 -7.81 -29.56
N THR A 152 10.21 -8.57 -30.60
CA THR A 152 11.59 -9.05 -30.82
C THR A 152 12.57 -7.90 -31.07
N VAL A 153 12.15 -6.86 -31.81
CA VAL A 153 12.97 -5.65 -32.02
C VAL A 153 13.19 -4.91 -30.71
N LEU A 154 12.16 -4.76 -29.87
CA LEU A 154 12.31 -4.17 -28.54
C LEU A 154 13.28 -4.96 -27.66
N ALA A 155 13.18 -6.29 -27.64
CA ALA A 155 14.09 -7.15 -26.88
C ALA A 155 15.54 -7.01 -27.37
N LEU A 156 15.77 -6.93 -28.68
CA LEU A 156 17.09 -6.74 -29.28
C LEU A 156 17.69 -5.37 -28.92
N ILE A 157 16.88 -4.32 -28.94
CA ILE A 157 17.28 -2.97 -28.50
C ILE A 157 17.64 -2.97 -27.01
N ASN A 158 16.90 -3.72 -26.18
CA ASN A 158 17.17 -3.80 -24.74
C ASN A 158 18.53 -4.44 -24.43
N ILE A 159 18.92 -5.46 -25.20
CA ILE A 159 20.22 -6.14 -25.05
C ILE A 159 21.37 -5.23 -25.51
N THR A 160 21.21 -4.55 -26.63
CA THR A 160 22.29 -3.80 -27.31
C THR A 160 22.46 -2.37 -26.79
N SER A 161 21.42 -1.74 -26.25
CA SER A 161 21.48 -0.36 -25.78
C SER A 161 22.13 -0.27 -24.41
N GLN A 162 23.24 0.47 -24.31
CA GLN A 162 23.87 0.88 -23.04
C GLN A 162 23.03 1.94 -22.29
N GLN A 163 21.96 2.46 -22.90
CA GLN A 163 21.06 3.50 -22.34
C GLN A 163 19.70 2.94 -21.89
N ARG A 164 19.72 1.77 -21.22
CA ARG A 164 18.52 1.00 -20.80
C ARG A 164 17.48 1.83 -20.03
N GLY A 165 17.92 2.67 -19.10
CA GLY A 165 17.03 3.42 -18.19
C GLY A 165 16.32 4.63 -18.81
N ILE A 166 16.78 5.17 -19.94
CA ILE A 166 16.30 6.48 -20.43
C ILE A 166 15.11 6.32 -21.37
N LEU A 167 15.16 5.35 -22.28
CA LEU A 167 14.10 5.11 -23.27
C LEU A 167 12.93 4.26 -22.73
N HIS A 168 13.00 3.77 -21.49
CA HIS A 168 11.96 2.94 -20.85
C HIS A 168 11.46 1.76 -21.71
N VAL A 169 12.31 1.25 -22.61
CA VAL A 169 11.98 0.21 -23.61
C VAL A 169 11.46 -1.05 -22.93
N ARG A 170 12.06 -1.43 -21.78
CA ARG A 170 11.62 -2.55 -20.96
C ARG A 170 10.16 -2.43 -20.49
N GLY A 171 9.76 -1.26 -20.01
CA GLY A 171 8.40 -1.02 -19.54
C GLY A 171 7.35 -1.18 -20.64
N HIS A 172 7.69 -0.78 -21.87
CA HIS A 172 6.82 -0.99 -23.02
C HIS A 172 6.62 -2.48 -23.35
N MET A 173 7.69 -3.28 -23.27
CA MET A 173 7.61 -4.73 -23.48
C MET A 173 6.83 -5.43 -22.35
N ASP A 174 7.01 -5.00 -21.10
CA ASP A 174 6.28 -5.55 -19.96
C ASP A 174 4.77 -5.31 -20.05
N ILE A 175 4.35 -4.11 -20.48
CA ILE A 175 2.92 -3.79 -20.70
C ILE A 175 2.35 -4.63 -21.85
N LEU A 176 3.11 -4.82 -22.93
CA LEU A 176 2.68 -5.67 -24.05
C LEU A 176 2.48 -7.13 -23.60
N ASN A 177 3.39 -7.68 -22.80
CA ASN A 177 3.25 -9.02 -22.23
C ASN A 177 2.02 -9.14 -21.33
N LEU A 178 1.74 -8.11 -20.52
CA LEU A 178 0.53 -8.06 -19.68
C LEU A 178 -0.75 -8.05 -20.52
N LEU A 179 -0.80 -7.23 -21.58
CA LEU A 179 -1.95 -7.16 -22.48
C LEU A 179 -2.23 -8.52 -23.15
N VAL A 180 -1.20 -9.18 -23.69
CA VAL A 180 -1.36 -10.49 -24.34
C VAL A 180 -1.82 -11.56 -23.35
N PHE A 181 -1.30 -11.57 -22.13
CA PHE A 181 -1.80 -12.50 -21.10
C PHE A 181 -3.26 -12.23 -20.74
N THR A 182 -3.67 -10.97 -20.58
CA THR A 182 -5.08 -10.64 -20.29
C THR A 182 -6.01 -11.07 -21.43
N SER A 183 -5.59 -10.88 -22.69
CA SER A 183 -6.32 -11.38 -23.86
C SER A 183 -6.40 -12.91 -23.86
N SER A 184 -5.30 -13.60 -23.55
CA SER A 184 -5.25 -15.07 -23.45
C SER A 184 -6.17 -15.62 -22.35
N LEU A 185 -6.34 -14.89 -21.24
CA LEU A 185 -7.25 -15.26 -20.16
C LEU A 185 -8.72 -15.12 -20.57
N LEU A 186 -9.05 -14.09 -21.37
CA LEU A 186 -10.39 -13.93 -21.97
C LEU A 186 -10.67 -15.05 -22.97
N ASN A 187 -9.68 -15.44 -23.76
CA ASN A 187 -9.77 -16.59 -24.66
C ASN A 187 -10.02 -17.88 -23.87
N LEU A 188 -9.32 -18.11 -22.75
CA LEU A 188 -9.58 -19.26 -21.87
C LEU A 188 -11.02 -19.34 -21.38
N ARG A 189 -11.62 -18.21 -20.98
CA ARG A 189 -13.03 -18.15 -20.56
C ARG A 189 -13.96 -18.55 -21.70
N SER A 190 -13.73 -18.02 -22.90
CA SER A 190 -14.52 -18.32 -24.11
C SER A 190 -14.41 -19.82 -24.49
N LEU A 191 -13.20 -20.38 -24.40
CA LEU A 191 -12.94 -21.81 -24.60
C LEU A 191 -13.74 -22.68 -23.63
N TYR A 192 -13.73 -22.31 -22.35
CA TYR A 192 -14.44 -23.04 -21.31
C TYR A 192 -15.95 -23.06 -21.53
N LEU A 193 -16.54 -21.99 -22.08
CA LEU A 193 -17.98 -21.91 -22.38
C LEU A 193 -18.40 -22.77 -23.59
N LYS A 194 -17.51 -22.98 -24.57
CA LYS A 194 -17.77 -23.79 -25.78
C LYS A 194 -17.38 -25.27 -25.64
N PHE A 195 -16.73 -25.64 -24.53
CA PHE A 195 -16.20 -26.99 -24.34
C PHE A 195 -17.31 -27.98 -24.00
N GLN A 196 -17.63 -28.91 -24.91
CA GLN A 196 -18.57 -30.00 -24.58
C GLN A 196 -18.00 -31.42 -24.73
N THR A 197 -17.02 -31.72 -25.58
CA THR A 197 -16.42 -33.09 -25.60
C THR A 197 -15.06 -33.29 -26.29
N GLU A 198 -14.61 -32.46 -27.25
CA GLU A 198 -13.34 -32.69 -27.98
C GLU A 198 -12.41 -31.46 -28.03
N VAL A 199 -11.11 -31.66 -27.78
CA VAL A 199 -10.07 -30.63 -27.96
C VAL A 199 -9.74 -30.54 -29.45
N THR A 200 -10.25 -29.52 -30.13
CA THR A 200 -9.80 -29.20 -31.48
C THR A 200 -8.38 -28.61 -31.45
N THR A 201 -7.66 -28.70 -32.57
CA THR A 201 -6.28 -28.19 -32.70
C THR A 201 -6.17 -26.68 -32.43
N GLU A 202 -7.22 -25.92 -32.68
CA GLU A 202 -7.32 -24.49 -32.38
C GLU A 202 -7.28 -24.21 -30.87
N TYR A 203 -7.95 -25.05 -30.08
CA TYR A 203 -8.00 -24.92 -28.63
C TYR A 203 -6.72 -25.34 -27.94
N ALA A 204 -5.97 -26.27 -28.53
CA ALA A 204 -4.62 -26.58 -28.06
C ALA A 204 -3.68 -25.37 -28.22
N PHE A 205 -3.77 -24.65 -29.34
CA PHE A 205 -2.90 -23.50 -29.63
C PHE A 205 -3.12 -22.34 -28.63
N THR A 206 -4.36 -22.02 -28.29
CA THR A 206 -4.70 -20.98 -27.30
C THR A 206 -4.21 -21.32 -25.89
N LEU A 207 -4.26 -22.60 -25.49
CA LEU A 207 -3.69 -23.08 -24.22
C LEU A 207 -2.16 -22.95 -24.19
N TRP A 208 -1.49 -23.23 -25.30
CA TRP A 208 -0.03 -23.01 -25.42
C TRP A 208 0.33 -21.53 -25.32
N ILE A 209 -0.42 -20.63 -25.98
CA ILE A 209 -0.20 -19.18 -25.86
C ILE A 209 -0.39 -18.72 -24.41
N LEU A 210 -1.43 -19.22 -23.73
CA LEU A 210 -1.65 -18.90 -22.31
C LEU A 210 -0.46 -19.37 -21.45
N ALA A 211 0.05 -20.57 -21.67
CA ALA A 211 1.21 -21.08 -20.94
C ALA A 211 2.47 -20.24 -21.19
N ILE A 212 2.75 -19.88 -22.45
CA ILE A 212 3.93 -19.08 -22.80
C ILE A 212 3.81 -17.64 -22.27
N SER A 213 2.63 -17.02 -22.40
CA SER A 213 2.38 -15.67 -21.85
C SER A 213 2.45 -15.64 -20.32
N PHE A 214 2.04 -16.70 -19.64
CA PHE A 214 2.22 -16.85 -18.20
C PHE A 214 3.70 -16.92 -17.81
N VAL A 215 4.52 -17.68 -18.55
CA VAL A 215 5.98 -17.71 -18.35
C VAL A 215 6.61 -16.34 -18.55
N LEU A 216 6.19 -15.59 -19.58
CA LEU A 216 6.67 -14.22 -19.81
C LEU A 216 6.33 -13.29 -18.64
N ILE A 217 5.13 -13.37 -18.09
CA ILE A 217 4.76 -12.59 -16.89
C ILE A 217 5.62 -13.00 -15.69
N ILE A 218 5.84 -14.29 -15.45
CA ILE A 218 6.70 -14.75 -14.36
C ILE A 218 8.11 -14.15 -14.51
N LEU A 219 8.67 -14.18 -15.72
CA LEU A 219 9.97 -13.56 -16.00
C LEU A 219 9.94 -12.05 -15.73
N THR A 220 8.90 -11.35 -16.16
CA THR A 220 8.72 -9.91 -15.88
C THR A 220 8.66 -9.62 -14.37
N ILE A 221 7.98 -10.47 -13.59
CA ILE A 221 7.85 -10.27 -12.14
C ILE A 221 9.18 -10.57 -11.42
N LEU A 222 9.92 -11.60 -11.85
CA LEU A 222 11.15 -12.04 -11.19
C LEU A 222 12.37 -11.15 -11.52
N GLU A 223 12.35 -10.47 -12.66
CA GLU A 223 13.51 -9.73 -13.14
C GLU A 223 13.89 -8.55 -12.23
N PRO A 224 15.15 -8.45 -11.77
CA PRO A 224 15.64 -7.32 -10.99
C PRO A 224 15.51 -6.01 -11.78
N GLN A 225 15.29 -4.88 -11.09
CA GLN A 225 15.46 -3.57 -11.72
C GLN A 225 16.96 -3.26 -11.90
N ASP A 226 17.30 -2.48 -12.92
CA ASP A 226 18.67 -2.05 -13.16
C ASP A 226 19.18 -1.23 -11.96
N VAL A 227 20.28 -1.72 -11.38
CA VAL A 227 20.93 -1.15 -10.19
C VAL A 227 21.93 -0.09 -10.64
N ASP A 228 21.81 1.13 -10.11
CA ASP A 228 22.82 2.17 -10.32
C ASP A 228 24.05 1.88 -9.44
N ASP A 229 25.26 2.31 -9.83
CA ASP A 229 26.51 2.12 -9.04
C ASP A 229 26.49 2.73 -7.63
N SER A 230 25.43 3.45 -7.28
CA SER A 230 25.22 4.06 -5.96
C SER A 230 24.67 3.09 -4.91
N TYR A 231 24.14 1.92 -5.32
CA TYR A 231 23.57 0.93 -4.40
C TYR A 231 24.61 -0.07 -3.86
N SER A 232 25.75 -0.22 -4.54
CA SER A 232 26.87 -1.07 -4.12
C SER A 232 27.84 -0.35 -3.18
N LYS A 233 27.76 0.98 -3.07
CA LYS A 233 28.69 1.77 -2.25
C LYS A 233 28.11 2.02 -0.85
N PRO A 234 28.87 1.74 0.23
CA PRO A 234 28.47 2.13 1.56
C PRO A 234 28.53 3.66 1.71
N ASN A 235 27.63 4.21 2.53
CA ASN A 235 27.73 5.62 2.94
C ASN A 235 28.95 5.87 3.84
N ALA A 236 29.21 7.14 4.18
CA ALA A 236 30.25 7.53 5.14
C ALA A 236 30.18 6.78 6.50
N GLU A 237 28.99 6.30 6.90
CA GLU A 237 28.79 5.51 8.13
C GLU A 237 29.00 3.99 7.95
N GLY A 238 29.36 3.52 6.74
CA GLY A 238 29.55 2.11 6.41
C GLY A 238 28.26 1.33 6.13
N ARG A 239 27.11 2.01 6.00
CA ARG A 239 25.81 1.37 5.73
C ARG A 239 25.48 1.34 4.25
N PHE A 240 24.93 0.23 3.79
CA PHE A 240 24.41 0.06 2.44
C PHE A 240 22.98 0.61 2.32
N LEU A 241 22.64 1.13 1.14
CA LEU A 241 21.28 1.60 0.85
C LEU A 241 20.28 0.44 0.86
N SER A 242 19.08 0.66 1.41
CA SER A 242 18.04 -0.37 1.44
C SER A 242 17.72 -0.91 0.04
N PRO A 243 17.75 -2.23 -0.16
CA PRO A 243 17.47 -2.86 -1.46
C PRO A 243 16.03 -2.66 -1.93
N GLU A 244 15.11 -2.27 -1.03
CA GLU A 244 13.70 -2.00 -1.30
C GLU A 244 13.45 -1.22 -2.60
N THR A 245 14.24 -0.16 -2.84
CA THR A 245 14.00 0.79 -3.93
C THR A 245 14.31 0.28 -5.34
N LYS A 246 15.13 -0.78 -5.49
CA LYS A 246 15.56 -1.33 -6.80
C LYS A 246 15.46 -2.86 -6.83
N THR A 247 14.40 -3.39 -6.24
CA THR A 247 14.12 -4.83 -6.25
C THR A 247 13.21 -5.24 -7.40
N SER A 248 13.22 -6.54 -7.74
CA SER A 248 12.23 -7.11 -8.67
C SER A 248 10.81 -6.96 -8.12
N LEU A 249 9.82 -6.94 -9.00
CA LEU A 249 8.41 -6.86 -8.58
C LEU A 249 8.07 -8.01 -7.63
N TYR A 250 8.56 -9.24 -7.90
CA TYR A 250 8.42 -10.38 -6.99
C TYR A 250 8.91 -10.05 -5.59
N SER A 251 10.13 -9.50 -5.50
CA SER A 251 10.76 -9.22 -4.22
C SER A 251 10.06 -8.08 -3.47
N GLN A 252 9.50 -7.10 -4.19
CA GLN A 252 8.63 -6.08 -3.61
C GLN A 252 7.32 -6.67 -3.09
N PHE A 253 6.67 -7.52 -3.87
CA PHE A 253 5.37 -8.12 -3.51
C PHE A 253 5.47 -9.12 -2.35
N MET A 254 6.51 -9.95 -2.34
CA MET A 254 6.75 -10.99 -1.33
C MET A 254 7.65 -10.52 -0.18
N PHE A 255 8.08 -9.25 -0.17
CA PHE A 255 9.03 -8.70 0.80
C PHE A 255 10.35 -9.49 0.89
N SER A 256 10.75 -10.17 -0.18
CA SER A 256 11.91 -11.08 -0.14
C SER A 256 13.25 -10.35 0.06
N TRP A 257 13.29 -9.04 -0.20
CA TRP A 257 14.46 -8.19 -0.04
C TRP A 257 14.96 -8.09 1.40
N ILE A 258 14.12 -8.39 2.39
CA ILE A 258 14.51 -8.41 3.81
C ILE A 258 15.11 -9.76 4.25
N ASN A 259 14.95 -10.82 3.46
CA ASN A 259 15.44 -12.16 3.79
C ASN A 259 16.94 -12.23 4.11
N PRO A 260 17.84 -11.49 3.42
CA PRO A 260 19.26 -11.47 3.77
C PRO A 260 19.51 -10.99 5.20
N LEU A 261 18.80 -9.93 5.63
CA LEU A 261 18.90 -9.39 6.98
C LEU A 261 18.32 -10.35 8.02
N ILE A 262 17.19 -11.00 7.72
CA ILE A 262 16.58 -12.02 8.59
C ILE A 262 17.52 -13.22 8.75
N ASN A 263 18.10 -13.72 7.66
CA ASN A 263 19.04 -14.85 7.71
C ASN A 263 20.33 -14.47 8.46
N LYS A 264 20.81 -13.24 8.31
CA LYS A 264 21.94 -12.71 9.09
C LYS A 264 21.59 -12.66 10.58
N GLY A 265 20.42 -12.12 10.94
CA GLY A 265 19.90 -12.06 12.30
C GLY A 265 19.64 -13.44 12.93
N PHE A 266 19.32 -14.44 12.12
CA PHE A 266 19.18 -15.82 12.56
C PHE A 266 20.53 -16.46 12.94
N ARG A 267 21.61 -16.08 12.24
CA ARG A 267 22.96 -16.63 12.45
C ARG A 267 23.77 -15.83 13.47
N GLN A 268 23.56 -14.52 13.54
CA GLN A 268 24.36 -13.58 14.32
C GLN A 268 23.48 -12.46 14.87
N THR A 269 23.85 -11.93 16.03
CA THR A 269 23.17 -10.75 16.60
C THR A 269 23.39 -9.53 15.69
N ILE A 270 22.29 -8.87 15.31
CA ILE A 270 22.32 -7.70 14.42
C ILE A 270 22.99 -6.52 15.14
N ILE A 271 23.98 -5.91 14.49
CA ILE A 271 24.66 -4.70 14.96
C ILE A 271 24.13 -3.50 14.17
N ASP A 272 24.24 -2.28 14.71
CA ASP A 272 23.82 -1.03 14.06
C ASP A 272 24.39 -0.80 12.64
N LYS A 273 25.59 -1.33 12.35
CA LYS A 273 26.19 -1.29 11.00
C LYS A 273 25.52 -2.22 9.98
N ASP A 274 24.81 -3.24 10.45
CA ASP A 274 24.13 -4.21 9.59
C ASP A 274 22.76 -3.71 9.10
N VAL A 275 22.27 -2.63 9.70
CA VAL A 275 20.99 -2.02 9.35
C VAL A 275 21.14 -1.21 8.08
N TYR A 276 20.22 -1.42 7.14
CA TYR A 276 20.20 -0.68 5.89
C TYR A 276 19.92 0.80 6.11
N GLU A 277 20.56 1.62 5.28
CA GLU A 277 20.29 3.04 5.21
C GLU A 277 18.90 3.31 4.62
N VAL A 278 18.24 4.33 5.17
CA VAL A 278 16.94 4.81 4.73
C VAL A 278 17.00 5.34 3.28
N PRO A 279 16.09 4.89 2.39
CA PRO A 279 15.94 5.42 1.04
C PRO A 279 15.84 6.94 0.97
N PHE A 280 16.38 7.53 -0.10
CA PHE A 280 16.36 8.98 -0.31
C PHE A 280 14.97 9.61 -0.22
N SER A 281 13.93 8.91 -0.68
CA SER A 281 12.52 9.36 -0.64
C SER A 281 11.95 9.49 0.78
N TYR A 282 12.51 8.77 1.75
CA TYR A 282 12.07 8.75 3.15
C TYR A 282 12.96 9.60 4.07
N ARG A 283 14.05 10.20 3.56
CA ARG A 283 14.89 11.11 4.35
C ARG A 283 14.14 12.40 4.67
N THR A 284 14.20 12.85 5.92
CA THR A 284 13.47 14.01 6.45
C THR A 284 13.61 15.27 5.59
N LYS A 285 14.84 15.60 5.14
CA LYS A 285 15.10 16.75 4.26
C LYS A 285 14.26 16.71 2.98
N ASN A 286 14.13 15.54 2.37
CA ASN A 286 13.38 15.37 1.13
C ASN A 286 11.87 15.35 1.39
N CYS A 287 11.43 14.76 2.50
CA CYS A 287 10.02 14.78 2.90
C CYS A 287 9.53 16.22 3.18
N ILE A 288 10.29 17.01 3.93
CA ILE A 288 10.00 18.43 4.20
C ILE A 288 10.03 19.25 2.90
N LYS A 289 11.04 19.05 2.04
CA LYS A 289 11.09 19.74 0.73
C LYS A 289 9.87 19.42 -0.13
N ALA A 290 9.37 18.18 -0.10
CA ALA A 290 8.15 17.80 -0.79
C ALA A 290 6.90 18.45 -0.16
N PHE A 291 6.85 18.51 1.17
CA PHE A 291 5.79 19.18 1.92
C PHE A 291 5.72 20.68 1.61
N HIS A 292 6.85 21.38 1.60
CA HIS A 292 6.93 22.80 1.28
C HIS A 292 6.45 23.16 -0.13
N LYS A 293 6.57 22.24 -1.10
CA LYS A 293 6.01 22.44 -2.46
C LYS A 293 4.49 22.43 -2.50
N CYS A 294 3.84 21.87 -1.48
CA CYS A 294 2.42 21.64 -1.40
C CYS A 294 1.77 22.32 -0.19
N LEU A 295 2.41 23.37 0.34
CA LEU A 295 1.89 24.18 1.45
C LEU A 295 0.62 24.93 1.04
N TYR A 296 -0.47 24.65 1.74
CA TYR A 296 -1.69 25.44 1.75
C TYR A 296 -1.73 26.29 3.02
N GLN A 297 -1.91 27.60 2.88
CA GLN A 297 -1.92 28.55 4.00
C GLN A 297 -3.05 28.27 5.01
N ASP A 298 -4.18 27.73 4.56
CA ASP A 298 -5.38 27.59 5.40
C ASP A 298 -5.34 26.37 6.33
N SER A 299 -4.67 25.27 5.95
CA SER A 299 -4.71 24.02 6.72
C SER A 299 -3.50 23.11 6.55
N PHE A 300 -2.93 22.69 7.68
CA PHE A 300 -1.85 21.70 7.74
C PHE A 300 -2.26 20.35 7.16
N LEU A 301 -3.49 19.90 7.44
CA LEU A 301 -4.01 18.60 6.99
C LEU A 301 -4.11 18.53 5.46
N LYS A 302 -4.59 19.60 4.81
CA LYS A 302 -4.66 19.66 3.33
C LYS A 302 -3.27 19.59 2.69
N SER A 303 -2.30 20.29 3.28
CA SER A 303 -0.90 20.26 2.85
C SER A 303 -0.30 18.86 2.96
N LEU A 304 -0.60 18.17 4.06
CA LEU A 304 -0.16 16.79 4.31
C LEU A 304 -0.76 15.80 3.30
N ILE A 305 -2.07 15.88 3.04
CA ILE A 305 -2.74 15.03 2.04
C ILE A 305 -2.19 15.31 0.64
N CYS A 306 -1.99 16.57 0.27
CA CYS A 306 -1.43 16.93 -1.04
C CYS A 306 -0.03 16.31 -1.25
N THR A 307 0.80 16.32 -0.21
CA THR A 307 2.15 15.73 -0.22
C THR A 307 2.10 14.21 -0.38
N LEU A 308 1.15 13.54 0.26
CA LEU A 308 1.04 12.08 0.33
C LEU A 308 0.11 11.49 -0.74
N ARG A 309 -0.51 12.32 -1.59
CA ARG A 309 -1.57 11.92 -2.54
C ARG A 309 -1.22 10.71 -3.40
N LYS A 310 0.02 10.61 -3.88
CA LYS A 310 0.45 9.51 -4.76
C LYS A 310 0.37 8.17 -4.04
N GLU A 311 0.91 8.10 -2.81
CA GLU A 311 0.90 6.89 -2.00
C GLU A 311 -0.52 6.53 -1.56
N LEU A 312 -1.33 7.53 -1.18
CA LEU A 312 -2.72 7.32 -0.78
C LEU A 312 -3.58 6.79 -1.95
N ILE A 313 -3.36 7.27 -3.17
CA ILE A 313 -4.05 6.76 -4.36
C ILE A 313 -3.66 5.31 -4.64
N ILE A 314 -2.36 4.98 -4.56
CA ILE A 314 -1.89 3.61 -4.76
C ILE A 314 -2.46 2.70 -3.67
N GLN A 315 -2.40 3.12 -2.41
CA GLN A 315 -2.99 2.40 -1.28
C GLN A 315 -4.48 2.14 -1.49
N PHE A 316 -5.23 3.15 -1.97
CA PHE A 316 -6.66 3.04 -2.25
C PHE A 316 -6.98 1.89 -3.20
N PHE A 317 -6.24 1.75 -4.31
CA PHE A 317 -6.46 0.65 -5.25
C PHE A 317 -6.19 -0.73 -4.63
N TYR A 318 -5.09 -0.87 -3.87
CA TYR A 318 -4.78 -2.13 -3.17
C TYR A 318 -5.84 -2.49 -2.14
N SER A 319 -6.22 -1.53 -1.29
CA SER A 319 -7.20 -1.74 -0.23
C SER A 319 -8.61 -1.98 -0.77
N MET A 320 -8.96 -1.35 -1.90
CA MET A 320 -10.24 -1.57 -2.57
C MET A 320 -10.30 -2.99 -3.15
N GLY A 321 -9.24 -3.42 -3.82
CA GLY A 321 -9.12 -4.78 -4.33
C GLY A 321 -9.18 -5.82 -3.20
N TRP A 322 -8.47 -5.59 -2.09
CA TRP A 322 -8.55 -6.44 -0.90
C TRP A 322 -9.99 -6.53 -0.38
N SER A 323 -10.67 -5.39 -0.24
CA SER A 323 -12.02 -5.32 0.32
C SER A 323 -13.02 -6.12 -0.52
N ILE A 324 -13.01 -5.92 -1.83
CA ILE A 324 -13.92 -6.61 -2.76
C ILE A 324 -13.64 -8.11 -2.81
N ILE A 325 -12.36 -8.50 -2.98
CA ILE A 325 -12.00 -9.92 -3.14
C ILE A 325 -12.27 -10.69 -1.85
N THR A 326 -11.94 -10.12 -0.68
CA THR A 326 -12.18 -10.78 0.61
C THR A 326 -13.67 -10.97 0.90
N ALA A 327 -14.50 -9.97 0.58
CA ALA A 327 -15.94 -10.03 0.82
C ALA A 327 -16.65 -11.01 -0.12
N PHE A 328 -16.17 -11.17 -1.35
CA PHE A 328 -16.87 -11.95 -2.38
C PHE A 328 -16.25 -13.32 -2.67
N ALA A 329 -14.94 -13.40 -2.94
CA ALA A 329 -14.33 -14.58 -3.56
C ALA A 329 -14.40 -15.83 -2.66
N PRO A 330 -13.97 -15.82 -1.38
CA PRO A 330 -14.01 -17.03 -0.56
C PRO A 330 -15.43 -17.58 -0.33
N PRO A 331 -16.43 -16.76 0.05
CA PRO A 331 -17.81 -17.24 0.18
C PRO A 331 -18.39 -17.74 -1.14
N TYR A 332 -18.11 -17.06 -2.26
CA TYR A 332 -18.62 -17.45 -3.58
C TYR A 332 -18.09 -18.81 -4.05
N PHE A 333 -16.78 -19.01 -3.98
CA PHE A 333 -16.21 -20.29 -4.39
C PHE A 333 -16.62 -21.41 -3.43
N LEU A 334 -16.73 -21.13 -2.13
CA LEU A 334 -17.24 -22.10 -1.16
C LEU A 334 -18.68 -22.52 -1.48
N GLU A 335 -19.57 -21.57 -1.78
CA GLU A 335 -20.95 -21.84 -2.17
C GLU A 335 -21.01 -22.76 -3.39
N LYS A 336 -20.24 -22.43 -4.45
CA LYS A 336 -20.23 -23.22 -5.69
C LYS A 336 -19.65 -24.62 -5.52
N ILE A 337 -18.62 -24.78 -4.70
CA ILE A 337 -18.08 -26.10 -4.36
C ILE A 337 -19.14 -26.92 -3.63
N LEU A 338 -19.83 -26.33 -2.64
CA LEU A 338 -20.86 -27.04 -1.88
C LEU A 338 -22.06 -27.43 -2.75
N ILE A 339 -22.53 -26.55 -3.64
CA ILE A 339 -23.59 -26.85 -4.60
C ILE A 339 -23.18 -28.01 -5.52
N TYR A 340 -21.93 -28.01 -6.01
CA TYR A 340 -21.43 -29.10 -6.85
C TYR A 340 -21.43 -30.43 -6.11
N VAL A 341 -20.96 -30.45 -4.85
CA VAL A 341 -20.94 -31.67 -4.02
C VAL A 341 -22.34 -32.17 -3.70
N GLN A 342 -23.30 -31.27 -3.44
CA GLN A 342 -24.68 -31.63 -3.11
C GLN A 342 -25.42 -32.31 -4.26
N ASN A 343 -25.15 -31.92 -5.50
CA ASN A 343 -25.85 -32.41 -6.68
C ASN A 343 -25.17 -33.63 -7.35
N TYR A 344 -24.07 -34.14 -6.78
CA TYR A 344 -23.39 -35.35 -7.26
C TYR A 344 -24.24 -36.61 -7.03
N PRO A 345 -24.42 -37.53 -8.01
CA PRO A 345 -23.77 -37.61 -9.32
C PRO A 345 -24.54 -36.98 -10.51
N ASN A 346 -25.72 -36.38 -10.27
CA ASN A 346 -26.60 -35.83 -11.32
C ASN A 346 -26.16 -34.46 -11.88
N ASN A 347 -24.86 -34.16 -11.82
CA ASN A 347 -24.30 -32.89 -12.27
C ASN A 347 -24.17 -32.84 -13.79
N GLU A 348 -24.80 -31.86 -14.44
CA GLU A 348 -24.53 -31.50 -15.85
C GLU A 348 -23.15 -30.86 -16.05
N SER A 349 -22.50 -30.42 -14.96
CA SER A 349 -21.21 -29.71 -15.00
C SER A 349 -20.01 -30.66 -14.95
N SER A 350 -19.00 -30.35 -15.76
CA SER A 350 -17.74 -31.11 -15.85
C SER A 350 -16.99 -31.14 -14.51
N GLN A 351 -16.26 -32.23 -14.24
CA GLN A 351 -15.38 -32.34 -13.06
C GLN A 351 -14.31 -31.24 -13.02
N VAL A 352 -13.90 -30.73 -14.18
CA VAL A 352 -12.94 -29.61 -14.31
C VAL A 352 -13.47 -28.35 -13.63
N THR A 353 -14.79 -28.10 -13.68
CA THR A 353 -15.44 -26.95 -13.05
C THR A 353 -15.24 -26.92 -11.54
N ALA A 354 -15.33 -28.07 -10.88
CA ALA A 354 -15.14 -28.17 -9.44
C ALA A 354 -13.69 -27.88 -9.03
N TYR A 355 -12.72 -28.40 -9.78
CA TYR A 355 -11.30 -28.07 -9.59
C TYR A 355 -11.02 -26.58 -9.83
N LEU A 356 -11.67 -25.96 -10.84
CA LEU A 356 -11.55 -24.52 -11.08
C LEU A 356 -12.08 -23.69 -9.90
N TYR A 357 -13.19 -24.08 -9.26
CA TYR A 357 -13.66 -23.39 -8.06
C TYR A 357 -12.70 -23.55 -6.88
N ALA A 358 -12.10 -24.73 -6.68
CA ALA A 358 -11.11 -24.95 -5.62
C ALA A 358 -9.84 -24.11 -5.85
N VAL A 359 -9.32 -24.08 -7.08
CA VAL A 359 -8.19 -23.22 -7.46
C VAL A 359 -8.58 -21.74 -7.34
N GLY A 360 -9.80 -21.37 -7.71
CA GLY A 360 -10.34 -20.02 -7.55
C GLY A 360 -10.39 -19.57 -6.09
N LEU A 361 -10.79 -20.45 -5.18
CA LEU A 361 -10.77 -20.20 -3.73
C LEU A 361 -9.34 -19.96 -3.22
N PHE A 362 -8.40 -20.82 -3.64
CA PHE A 362 -6.98 -20.66 -3.29
C PHE A 362 -6.39 -19.35 -3.83
N LEU A 363 -6.55 -19.07 -5.11
CA LEU A 363 -6.03 -17.85 -5.73
C LEU A 363 -6.71 -16.60 -5.16
N GLY A 364 -8.02 -16.63 -4.95
CA GLY A 364 -8.77 -15.52 -4.36
C GLY A 364 -8.28 -15.16 -2.96
N THR A 365 -8.04 -16.16 -2.12
CA THR A 365 -7.51 -15.94 -0.75
C THR A 365 -6.05 -15.46 -0.76
N VAL A 366 -5.20 -16.01 -1.62
CA VAL A 366 -3.80 -15.56 -1.77
C VAL A 366 -3.74 -14.11 -2.27
N ILE A 367 -4.51 -13.77 -3.32
CA ILE A 367 -4.56 -12.41 -3.87
C ILE A 367 -5.09 -11.44 -2.80
N ALA A 368 -6.18 -11.77 -2.10
CA ALA A 368 -6.69 -10.95 -1.02
C ALA A 368 -5.62 -10.68 0.06
N SER A 369 -4.91 -11.73 0.49
CA SER A 369 -3.84 -11.61 1.48
C SER A 369 -2.69 -10.72 0.99
N LEU A 370 -2.27 -10.86 -0.28
CA LEU A 370 -1.21 -10.04 -0.85
C LEU A 370 -1.62 -8.57 -0.96
N LEU A 371 -2.83 -8.28 -1.46
CA LEU A 371 -3.35 -6.91 -1.56
C LEU A 371 -3.44 -6.24 -0.19
N TYR A 372 -3.86 -6.99 0.84
CA TYR A 372 -3.91 -6.50 2.21
C TYR A 372 -2.53 -6.10 2.74
N GLN A 373 -1.53 -6.98 2.58
CA GLN A 373 -0.18 -6.72 3.06
C GLN A 373 0.48 -5.55 2.33
N GLN A 374 0.22 -5.41 1.03
CA GLN A 374 0.70 -4.26 0.25
C GLN A 374 0.03 -2.94 0.69
N ALA A 375 -1.29 -2.95 0.92
CA ALA A 375 -1.99 -1.79 1.44
C ALA A 375 -1.48 -1.37 2.84
N LEU A 376 -1.19 -2.35 3.71
CA LEU A 376 -0.59 -2.12 5.02
C LEU A 376 0.83 -1.55 4.90
N TYR A 377 1.65 -2.11 4.03
CA TYR A 377 3.03 -1.68 3.81
C TYR A 377 3.10 -0.22 3.35
N ILE A 378 2.32 0.13 2.33
CA ILE A 378 2.22 1.51 1.83
C ILE A 378 1.69 2.42 2.95
N GLY A 379 0.69 1.96 3.71
CA GLY A 379 0.20 2.67 4.89
C GLY A 379 1.31 2.98 5.90
N ARG A 380 2.15 2.00 6.25
CA ARG A 380 3.27 2.21 7.16
C ARG A 380 4.28 3.23 6.61
N GLN A 381 4.57 3.20 5.31
CA GLN A 381 5.43 4.21 4.67
C GLN A 381 4.82 5.61 4.74
N VAL A 382 3.51 5.74 4.49
CA VAL A 382 2.76 7.00 4.65
C VAL A 382 2.87 7.49 6.10
N GLY A 383 2.67 6.62 7.08
CA GLY A 383 2.84 6.93 8.50
C GLY A 383 4.25 7.43 8.84
N MET A 384 5.29 6.75 8.36
CA MET A 384 6.68 7.19 8.56
C MET A 384 6.95 8.57 7.95
N LYS A 385 6.49 8.82 6.71
CA LYS A 385 6.60 10.14 6.07
C LYS A 385 5.85 11.22 6.85
N THR A 386 4.62 10.93 7.28
CA THR A 386 3.82 11.85 8.11
C THR A 386 4.56 12.21 9.41
N ARG A 387 5.10 11.21 10.12
CA ARG A 387 5.85 11.43 11.37
C ARG A 387 7.09 12.29 11.13
N SER A 388 7.86 11.98 10.08
CA SER A 388 9.07 12.72 9.71
C SER A 388 8.77 14.20 9.40
N ILE A 389 7.69 14.46 8.64
CA ILE A 389 7.25 15.83 8.32
C ILE A 389 6.84 16.57 9.59
N ILE A 390 5.97 15.99 10.42
CA ILE A 390 5.47 16.66 11.64
C ILE A 390 6.62 16.99 12.58
N ILE A 391 7.50 16.03 12.88
CA ILE A 391 8.64 16.27 13.77
C ILE A 391 9.57 17.34 13.19
N GLY A 392 9.84 17.28 11.88
CA GLY A 392 10.64 18.26 11.18
C GLY A 392 10.08 19.69 11.26
N GLU A 393 8.79 19.86 10.95
CA GLU A 393 8.11 21.16 11.01
C GLU A 393 8.03 21.70 12.44
N VAL A 394 7.68 20.86 13.41
CA VAL A 394 7.62 21.25 14.83
C VAL A 394 9.02 21.66 15.32
N TYR A 395 10.09 20.98 14.87
CA TYR A 395 11.46 21.32 15.21
C TYR A 395 11.90 22.65 14.56
N LEU A 396 11.63 22.85 13.27
CA LEU A 396 11.94 24.10 12.57
C LEU A 396 11.19 25.28 13.19
N LYS A 397 9.90 25.10 13.50
CA LYS A 397 9.07 26.09 14.17
C LYS A 397 9.57 26.41 15.58
N ALA A 398 10.01 25.40 16.32
CA ALA A 398 10.57 25.60 17.66
C ALA A 398 11.82 26.50 17.65
N LEU A 399 12.57 26.55 16.55
CA LEU A 399 13.74 27.42 16.38
C LEU A 399 13.41 28.84 15.91
N SER A 400 12.25 29.06 15.27
CA SER A 400 11.87 30.37 14.71
C SER A 400 10.78 31.11 15.50
N ARG A 401 10.06 30.44 16.40
CA ARG A 401 9.00 31.03 17.23
C ARG A 401 9.50 32.20 18.10
N LYS A 402 8.67 33.23 18.29
CA LYS A 402 8.93 34.27 19.31
C LYS A 402 8.81 33.68 20.72
N ASP A 403 9.71 34.07 21.62
CA ASP A 403 9.57 33.67 23.02
C ASP A 403 8.60 34.61 23.76
N THR A 404 7.44 34.06 24.12
CA THR A 404 6.39 34.71 24.91
C THR A 404 6.44 34.33 26.40
N SER A 405 7.57 33.79 26.88
CA SER A 405 7.71 33.25 28.25
C SER A 405 7.53 34.30 29.35
N GLY A 406 7.85 35.57 29.04
CA GLY A 406 7.64 36.69 29.95
C GLY A 406 6.21 37.27 30.00
N SER A 407 5.29 36.80 29.15
CA SER A 407 3.96 37.42 28.97
C SER A 407 2.85 36.85 29.86
N THR A 408 3.00 35.65 30.44
CA THR A 408 1.91 34.98 31.17
C THR A 408 2.41 34.34 32.46
N ASN A 409 1.82 34.73 33.59
CA ASN A 409 2.01 34.11 34.91
C ASN A 409 1.43 32.67 34.97
N ASP A 410 0.89 32.15 33.87
CA ASP A 410 0.30 30.82 33.79
C ASP A 410 1.37 29.73 33.86
N GLU A 411 1.16 28.73 34.71
CA GLU A 411 2.04 27.55 34.81
C GLU A 411 2.16 26.78 33.46
N GLU A 412 1.19 26.95 32.54
CA GLU A 412 1.26 26.45 31.16
C GLU A 412 2.41 27.07 30.34
N SER A 413 2.83 28.31 30.65
CA SER A 413 3.92 29.00 29.95
C SER A 413 5.30 28.52 30.43
N LYS A 414 5.40 27.92 31.63
CA LYS A 414 6.63 27.34 32.18
C LYS A 414 6.96 25.96 31.63
N ASN A 415 5.95 25.20 31.16
CA ASN A 415 6.12 23.82 30.68
C ASN A 415 6.24 23.69 29.14
N LYS A 416 6.85 24.69 28.48
CA LYS A 416 6.99 24.77 27.01
C LYS A 416 7.75 23.59 26.40
N THR A 417 8.86 23.16 27.01
CA THR A 417 9.67 22.04 26.53
C THR A 417 8.92 20.72 26.61
N GLY A 418 8.14 20.52 27.69
CA GLY A 418 7.23 19.36 27.83
C GLY A 418 6.15 19.33 26.75
N LYS A 419 5.60 20.50 26.38
CA LYS A 419 4.59 20.60 25.32
C LYS A 419 5.16 20.28 23.93
N ILE A 420 6.35 20.77 23.60
CA ILE A 420 7.02 20.49 22.31
C ILE A 420 7.38 19.00 22.21
N THR A 421 7.98 18.44 23.28
CA THR A 421 8.33 17.01 23.30
C THR A 421 7.09 16.12 23.21
N ASN A 422 5.98 16.51 23.83
CA ASN A 422 4.70 15.81 23.67
C ASN A 422 4.13 15.91 22.24
N LEU A 423 4.24 17.08 21.59
CA LEU A 423 3.86 17.24 20.17
C LEU A 423 4.66 16.30 19.26
N MET A 424 5.98 16.19 19.50
CA MET A 424 6.87 15.34 18.70
C MET A 424 6.73 13.84 19.01
N ALA A 425 6.50 13.47 20.26
CA ALA A 425 6.48 12.07 20.70
C ALA A 425 5.09 11.43 20.56
N VAL A 426 4.04 12.10 21.04
CA VAL A 426 2.68 11.54 21.13
C VAL A 426 1.84 11.98 19.93
N ASP A 427 1.75 13.28 19.69
CA ASP A 427 0.82 13.81 18.66
C ASP A 427 1.26 13.42 17.25
N ALA A 428 2.55 13.53 16.94
CA ALA A 428 3.09 13.06 15.67
C ALA A 428 2.86 11.55 15.46
N SER A 429 2.97 10.74 16.52
CA SER A 429 2.74 9.30 16.43
C SER A 429 1.27 8.96 16.17
N LYS A 430 0.33 9.64 16.85
CA LYS A 430 -1.11 9.43 16.63
C LYS A 430 -1.54 9.78 15.21
N VAL A 431 -1.01 10.88 14.67
CA VAL A 431 -1.31 11.30 13.29
C VAL A 431 -0.68 10.35 12.26
N ALA A 432 0.53 9.85 12.53
CA ALA A 432 1.21 8.86 11.69
C ALA A 432 0.52 7.49 11.70
N GLU A 433 -0.01 7.07 12.84
CA GLU A 433 -0.71 5.79 12.96
C GLU A 433 -2.04 5.81 12.21
N ILE A 434 -2.85 6.87 12.37
CA ILE A 434 -4.11 6.96 11.61
C ILE A 434 -3.85 7.10 10.11
N SER A 435 -2.79 7.78 9.68
CA SER A 435 -2.48 7.93 8.25
C SER A 435 -2.09 6.59 7.62
N ALA A 436 -1.52 5.67 8.40
CA ALA A 436 -1.22 4.31 7.95
C ALA A 436 -2.49 3.45 7.79
N TYR A 437 -3.47 3.62 8.67
CA TYR A 437 -4.67 2.77 8.75
C TYR A 437 -5.95 3.39 8.21
N ILE A 438 -5.86 4.57 7.57
CA ILE A 438 -7.02 5.32 7.08
C ILE A 438 -7.90 4.52 6.12
N PHE A 439 -7.33 3.53 5.41
CA PHE A 439 -8.06 2.73 4.43
C PHE A 439 -9.17 1.87 5.02
N TYR A 440 -9.05 1.45 6.28
CA TYR A 440 -10.12 0.71 6.97
C TYR A 440 -11.43 1.49 7.02
N MET A 441 -11.37 2.83 7.06
CA MET A 441 -12.54 3.70 7.18
C MET A 441 -13.50 3.57 6.00
N TYR A 442 -13.00 3.35 4.78
CA TYR A 442 -13.84 3.14 3.60
C TYR A 442 -13.95 1.67 3.20
N CYS A 443 -12.95 0.83 3.54
CA CYS A 443 -13.01 -0.60 3.24
C CYS A 443 -14.08 -1.33 4.06
N PHE A 444 -14.20 -1.08 5.37
CA PHE A 444 -15.17 -1.80 6.20
C PHE A 444 -16.64 -1.51 5.83
N PRO A 445 -17.06 -0.25 5.59
CA PRO A 445 -18.41 0.01 5.06
C PRO A 445 -18.68 -0.70 3.73
N LEU A 446 -17.67 -0.76 2.85
CA LEU A 446 -17.80 -1.46 1.57
C LEU A 446 -17.94 -2.98 1.77
N GLN A 447 -17.18 -3.60 2.68
CA GLN A 447 -17.34 -5.01 3.04
C GLN A 447 -18.72 -5.30 3.63
N ILE A 448 -19.23 -4.41 4.48
CA ILE A 448 -20.58 -4.50 5.05
C ILE A 448 -21.62 -4.51 3.93
N ILE A 449 -21.55 -3.56 3.00
CA ILE A 449 -22.48 -3.45 1.87
C ILE A 449 -22.45 -4.72 1.02
N ILE A 450 -21.26 -5.18 0.60
CA ILE A 450 -21.11 -6.38 -0.24
C ILE A 450 -21.62 -7.63 0.50
N SER A 451 -21.27 -7.79 1.77
CA SER A 451 -21.68 -8.96 2.56
C SER A 451 -23.19 -9.00 2.79
N ILE A 452 -23.82 -7.86 3.08
CA ILE A 452 -25.29 -7.77 3.23
C ILE A 452 -25.99 -8.04 1.90
N SER A 453 -25.51 -7.45 0.79
CA SER A 453 -26.07 -7.71 -0.54
C SER A 453 -25.99 -9.20 -0.91
N TYR A 454 -24.86 -9.86 -0.60
CA TYR A 454 -24.70 -11.27 -0.89
C TYR A 454 -25.55 -12.14 0.05
N LEU A 455 -25.60 -11.84 1.35
CA LEU A 455 -26.50 -12.51 2.29
C LEU A 455 -27.97 -12.41 1.86
N TYR A 456 -28.40 -11.25 1.38
CA TYR A 456 -29.75 -11.06 0.88
C TYR A 456 -30.03 -11.90 -0.38
N SER A 457 -29.06 -12.00 -1.28
CA SER A 457 -29.17 -12.89 -2.46
C SER A 457 -29.26 -14.37 -2.08
N LEU A 458 -28.68 -14.78 -0.95
CA LEU A 458 -28.63 -16.19 -0.53
C LEU A 458 -29.83 -16.60 0.34
N LEU A 459 -30.23 -15.75 1.30
CA LEU A 459 -31.21 -16.06 2.35
C LEU A 459 -32.52 -15.28 2.19
N GLY A 460 -32.59 -14.34 1.25
CA GLY A 460 -33.72 -13.42 1.08
C GLY A 460 -33.95 -12.55 2.31
N VAL A 461 -35.22 -12.39 2.69
CA VAL A 461 -35.66 -11.55 3.83
C VAL A 461 -35.06 -12.03 5.16
N SER A 462 -34.75 -13.31 5.31
CA SER A 462 -34.13 -13.89 6.53
C SER A 462 -32.78 -13.27 6.86
N ALA A 463 -32.05 -12.76 5.85
CA ALA A 463 -30.79 -12.04 6.08
C ALA A 463 -30.98 -10.81 6.97
N LEU A 464 -32.11 -10.10 6.83
CA LEU A 464 -32.41 -8.91 7.62
C LEU A 464 -32.63 -9.25 9.10
N ALA A 465 -33.22 -10.42 9.41
CA ALA A 465 -33.35 -10.89 10.79
C ALA A 465 -31.97 -11.13 11.43
N GLY A 466 -31.02 -11.67 10.67
CA GLY A 466 -29.63 -11.83 11.09
C GLY A 466 -28.93 -10.50 11.37
N VAL A 467 -29.02 -9.55 10.44
CA VAL A 467 -28.45 -8.21 10.60
C VAL A 467 -29.09 -7.49 11.80
N LEU A 468 -30.40 -7.59 11.98
CA LEU A 468 -31.09 -7.01 13.13
C LEU A 468 -30.63 -7.64 14.45
N THR A 469 -30.54 -8.97 14.50
CA THR A 469 -30.02 -9.70 15.67
C THR A 469 -28.59 -9.24 15.99
N MET A 470 -27.76 -9.09 14.97
CA MET A 470 -26.39 -8.61 15.13
C MET A 470 -26.33 -7.21 15.75
N ILE A 471 -27.15 -6.27 15.27
CA ILE A 471 -27.25 -4.91 15.83
C ILE A 471 -27.70 -4.95 17.30
N ILE A 472 -28.64 -5.83 17.64
CA ILE A 472 -29.17 -5.96 19.02
C ILE A 472 -28.14 -6.56 19.97
N VAL A 473 -27.33 -7.53 19.51
CA VAL A 473 -26.37 -8.22 20.37
C VAL A 473 -25.05 -7.44 20.49
N TYR A 474 -24.71 -6.58 19.52
CA TYR A 474 -23.46 -5.80 19.51
C TYR A 474 -23.19 -4.91 20.76
N PRO A 475 -24.19 -4.30 21.41
CA PRO A 475 -23.99 -3.56 22.67
C PRO A 475 -23.52 -4.43 23.85
N VAL A 476 -23.70 -5.76 23.79
CA VAL A 476 -23.32 -6.65 24.89
C VAL A 476 -21.80 -6.65 25.12
N PRO A 477 -20.93 -6.90 24.11
CA PRO A 477 -19.48 -6.73 24.25
C PRO A 477 -19.04 -5.35 24.77
N THR A 478 -19.70 -4.26 24.33
CA THR A 478 -19.27 -2.90 24.69
C THR A 478 -19.49 -2.59 26.17
N LEU A 479 -20.63 -2.99 26.74
CA LEU A 479 -20.90 -2.85 28.18
C LEU A 479 -19.90 -3.64 29.04
N ILE A 480 -19.51 -4.82 28.58
CA ILE A 480 -18.55 -5.68 29.29
C ILE A 480 -17.13 -5.09 29.17
N ASN A 481 -16.83 -4.41 28.06
CA ASN A 481 -15.57 -3.70 27.83
C ASN A 481 -15.40 -2.56 28.84
N GLN A 482 -16.45 -1.79 29.11
CA GLN A 482 -16.41 -0.73 30.13
C GLN A 482 -16.07 -1.29 31.53
N ARG A 483 -16.62 -2.45 31.87
CA ARG A 483 -16.28 -3.14 33.12
C ARG A 483 -14.84 -3.65 33.12
N PHE A 484 -14.36 -4.19 32.00
CA PHE A 484 -12.97 -4.61 31.83
C PHE A 484 -12.00 -3.43 32.03
N GLU A 485 -12.27 -2.28 31.41
CA GLU A 485 -11.47 -1.07 31.59
C GLU A 485 -11.41 -0.61 33.05
N THR A 486 -12.55 -0.67 33.76
CA THR A 486 -12.61 -0.29 35.18
C THR A 486 -11.75 -1.21 36.05
N ILE A 487 -11.81 -2.52 35.83
CA ILE A 487 -10.97 -3.49 36.55
C ILE A 487 -9.49 -3.31 36.17
N HIS A 488 -9.21 -3.03 34.90
CA HIS A 488 -7.84 -2.78 34.43
C HIS A 488 -7.23 -1.55 35.10
N LYS A 489 -8.01 -0.47 35.27
CA LYS A 489 -7.56 0.73 36.03
C LYS A 489 -7.21 0.39 37.47
N ARG A 490 -8.07 -0.36 38.19
CA ARG A 490 -7.78 -0.80 39.57
C ARG A 490 -6.53 -1.65 39.67
N LEU A 491 -6.28 -2.50 38.67
CA LEU A 491 -5.03 -3.26 38.58
C LEU A 491 -3.82 -2.34 38.42
N MET A 492 -3.89 -1.33 37.56
CA MET A 492 -2.79 -0.35 37.41
C MET A 492 -2.55 0.39 38.73
N ASP A 493 -3.59 0.85 39.42
CA ASP A 493 -3.46 1.51 40.72
C ASP A 493 -2.79 0.60 41.78
N ALA A 494 -3.12 -0.69 41.80
CA ALA A 494 -2.49 -1.66 42.69
C ALA A 494 -1.02 -1.94 42.32
N THR A 495 -0.72 -1.96 41.02
CA THR A 495 0.64 -2.14 40.49
C THR A 495 1.52 -0.96 40.85
N ASP A 496 1.02 0.27 40.70
CA ASP A 496 1.73 1.50 41.07
C ASP A 496 2.02 1.54 42.56
N LYS A 497 1.07 1.14 43.41
CA LYS A 497 1.31 1.01 44.86
C LYS A 497 2.43 0.02 45.18
N ARG A 498 2.47 -1.15 44.51
CA ARG A 498 3.58 -2.12 44.71
C ARG A 498 4.91 -1.54 44.26
N MET A 499 4.94 -0.90 43.08
CA MET A 499 6.15 -0.28 42.55
C MET A 499 6.65 0.85 43.44
N GLY A 500 5.74 1.64 44.03
CA GLY A 500 6.06 2.64 45.04
C GLY A 500 6.78 2.07 46.25
N VAL A 501 6.24 0.98 46.85
CA VAL A 501 6.89 0.32 48.00
C VAL A 501 8.25 -0.28 47.64
N ILE A 502 8.40 -0.85 46.43
CA ILE A 502 9.69 -1.37 45.96
C ILE A 502 10.70 -0.23 45.77
N ASN A 503 10.26 0.92 45.25
CA ASN A 503 11.11 2.08 45.08
C ASN A 503 11.58 2.63 46.44
N GLU A 504 10.68 2.75 47.43
CA GLU A 504 11.05 3.09 48.81
C GLU A 504 12.12 2.14 49.37
N LEU A 505 11.93 0.83 49.18
CA LEU A 505 12.86 -0.21 49.63
C LEU A 505 14.24 -0.06 48.98
N LEU A 506 14.30 0.13 47.65
CA LEU A 506 15.56 0.23 46.92
C LEU A 506 16.31 1.52 47.25
N GLN A 507 15.60 2.64 47.41
CA GLN A 507 16.20 3.91 47.82
C GLN A 507 16.76 3.84 49.24
N ALA A 508 16.09 3.14 50.16
CA ALA A 508 16.50 3.02 51.55
C ALA A 508 17.31 1.73 51.88
N ILE A 509 17.81 1.01 50.87
CA ILE A 509 18.33 -0.37 51.05
C ILE A 509 19.46 -0.47 52.07
N ARG A 510 20.34 0.53 52.16
CA ARG A 510 21.47 0.54 53.11
C ARG A 510 20.98 0.63 54.56
N ILE A 511 20.01 1.51 54.83
CA ILE A 511 19.41 1.69 56.15
C ILE A 511 18.63 0.44 56.55
N ILE A 512 17.85 -0.11 55.63
CA ILE A 512 17.07 -1.33 55.86
C ILE A 512 17.98 -2.51 56.23
N LYS A 513 19.11 -2.69 55.53
CA LYS A 513 20.11 -3.73 55.86
C LYS A 513 20.83 -3.46 57.18
N PHE A 514 21.16 -2.20 57.46
CA PHE A 514 21.81 -1.83 58.72
C PHE A 514 20.96 -2.18 59.95
N PHE A 515 19.64 -1.98 59.85
CA PHE A 515 18.68 -2.31 60.92
C PHE A 515 18.05 -3.71 60.83
N ALA A 516 18.46 -4.53 59.85
CA ALA A 516 17.88 -5.86 59.58
C ALA A 516 16.34 -5.83 59.41
N TRP A 517 15.81 -4.80 58.74
CA TRP A 517 14.37 -4.62 58.50
C TRP A 517 13.85 -5.33 57.23
N GLU A 518 14.65 -6.19 56.60
CA GLU A 518 14.27 -6.82 55.33
C GLU A 518 12.96 -7.62 55.46
N GLY A 519 12.75 -8.29 56.59
CA GLY A 519 11.53 -9.05 56.86
C GLY A 519 10.27 -8.17 56.86
N GLN A 520 10.32 -6.99 57.50
CA GLN A 520 9.18 -6.08 57.58
C GLN A 520 8.84 -5.48 56.22
N PHE A 521 9.86 -5.04 55.48
CA PHE A 521 9.68 -4.52 54.12
C PHE A 521 9.21 -5.62 53.15
N ARG A 522 9.72 -6.85 53.28
CA ARG A 522 9.21 -8.00 52.54
C ARG A 522 7.72 -8.21 52.80
N ALA A 523 7.28 -8.18 54.05
CA ALA A 523 5.87 -8.31 54.39
C ALA A 523 5.02 -7.18 53.79
N LYS A 524 5.51 -5.93 53.82
CA LYS A 524 4.86 -4.76 53.18
C LYS A 524 4.70 -4.97 51.66
N VAL A 525 5.73 -5.45 50.98
CA VAL A 525 5.70 -5.76 49.53
C VAL A 525 4.75 -6.92 49.23
N VAL A 526 4.79 -8.00 50.01
CA VAL A 526 3.88 -9.15 49.83
C VAL A 526 2.42 -8.74 50.01
N LYS A 527 2.11 -7.92 51.02
CA LYS A 527 0.74 -7.39 51.21
C LYS A 527 0.26 -6.55 50.02
N ALA A 528 1.14 -5.72 49.45
CA ALA A 528 0.83 -4.98 48.22
C ALA A 528 0.62 -5.93 47.03
N ARG A 529 1.45 -6.97 46.91
CA ARG A 529 1.34 -8.01 45.88
C ARG A 529 0.05 -8.83 46.01
N ASP A 530 -0.41 -9.16 47.20
CA ASP A 530 -1.66 -9.91 47.39
C ASP A 530 -2.89 -9.10 46.93
N ASN A 531 -2.87 -7.79 47.15
CA ASN A 531 -3.91 -6.90 46.63
C ASN A 531 -3.85 -6.82 45.10
N GLU A 532 -2.65 -6.68 44.52
CA GLU A 532 -2.46 -6.73 43.07
C GLU A 532 -2.95 -8.07 42.48
N LEU A 533 -2.64 -9.20 43.11
CA LEU A 533 -3.07 -10.53 42.67
C LEU A 533 -4.60 -10.70 42.67
N LYS A 534 -5.32 -10.09 43.62
CA LYS A 534 -6.79 -10.06 43.62
C LYS A 534 -7.34 -9.34 42.39
N GLU A 535 -6.78 -8.18 42.06
CA GLU A 535 -7.17 -7.43 40.86
C GLU A 535 -6.76 -8.17 39.56
N ILE A 536 -5.59 -8.83 39.54
CA ILE A 536 -5.18 -9.70 38.43
C ILE A 536 -6.19 -10.81 38.22
N LYS A 537 -6.63 -11.49 39.29
CA LYS A 537 -7.66 -12.54 39.21
C LYS A 537 -8.97 -11.97 38.66
N GLY A 538 -9.40 -10.81 39.15
CA GLY A 538 -10.60 -10.12 38.64
C GLY A 538 -10.51 -9.83 37.14
N ARG A 539 -9.36 -9.33 36.67
CA ARG A 539 -9.09 -9.08 35.25
C ARG A 539 -9.13 -10.36 34.41
N LEU A 540 -8.48 -11.43 34.88
CA LEU A 540 -8.46 -12.71 34.17
C LEU A 540 -9.86 -13.33 34.06
N VAL A 541 -10.65 -13.28 35.14
CA VAL A 541 -12.05 -13.75 35.12
C VAL A 541 -12.87 -12.92 34.13
N GLN A 542 -12.70 -11.60 34.11
CA GLN A 542 -13.37 -10.73 33.14
C GLN A 542 -12.96 -11.04 31.70
N GLN A 543 -11.68 -11.34 31.47
CA GLN A 543 -11.17 -11.75 30.16
C GLN A 543 -11.82 -13.07 29.70
N ILE A 544 -11.97 -14.05 30.59
CA ILE A 544 -12.67 -15.31 30.28
C ILE A 544 -14.12 -15.02 29.84
N TYR A 545 -14.85 -14.17 30.57
CA TYR A 545 -16.22 -13.80 30.18
C TYR A 545 -16.28 -13.13 28.81
N MET A 546 -15.32 -12.25 28.53
CA MET A 546 -15.20 -11.59 27.23
C MET A 546 -15.02 -12.57 26.08
N GLU A 547 -14.00 -13.42 26.15
CA GLU A 547 -13.71 -14.41 25.10
C GLU A 547 -14.90 -15.36 24.86
N ASN A 548 -15.57 -15.80 25.92
CA ASN A 548 -16.75 -16.66 25.81
C ASN A 548 -17.92 -15.97 25.11
N ILE A 549 -18.18 -14.71 25.43
CA ILE A 549 -19.27 -13.95 24.80
C ILE A 549 -18.94 -13.72 23.33
N TRP A 550 -17.71 -13.32 23.02
CA TRP A 550 -17.23 -13.18 21.65
C TRP A 550 -17.33 -14.49 20.83
N MET A 551 -17.12 -15.64 21.46
CA MET A 551 -17.32 -16.94 20.83
C MET A 551 -18.81 -17.30 20.64
N ALA A 552 -19.69 -16.88 21.55
CA ALA A 552 -21.13 -17.17 21.52
C ALA A 552 -21.92 -16.29 20.54
N LEU A 553 -21.42 -15.09 20.18
CA LEU A 553 -22.12 -14.16 19.29
C LEU A 553 -22.56 -14.77 17.94
N PRO A 554 -21.69 -15.45 17.17
CA PRO A 554 -22.07 -15.99 15.87
C PRO A 554 -23.16 -17.06 16.02
N LEU A 555 -23.10 -17.87 17.08
CA LEU A 555 -24.10 -18.90 17.35
C LEU A 555 -25.50 -18.28 17.50
N ALA A 556 -25.61 -17.19 18.26
CA ALA A 556 -26.89 -16.49 18.44
C ALA A 556 -27.45 -15.94 17.13
N ILE A 557 -26.58 -15.36 16.28
CA ILE A 557 -26.96 -14.84 14.96
C ILE A 557 -27.42 -15.99 14.05
N MET A 558 -26.65 -17.07 13.96
CA MET A 558 -26.98 -18.21 13.10
C MET A 558 -28.28 -18.90 13.51
N VAL A 559 -28.53 -19.07 14.82
CA VAL A 559 -29.79 -19.65 15.31
C VAL A 559 -30.98 -18.78 14.90
N SER A 560 -30.87 -17.45 15.06
CA SER A 560 -31.92 -16.52 14.63
C SER A 560 -32.20 -16.61 13.13
N VAL A 561 -31.16 -16.57 12.30
CA VAL A 561 -31.28 -16.64 10.83
C VAL A 561 -31.87 -17.96 10.37
N PHE A 562 -31.37 -19.10 10.86
CA PHE A 562 -31.86 -20.39 10.41
C PHE A 562 -33.27 -20.69 10.92
N LEU A 563 -33.64 -20.22 12.11
CA LEU A 563 -35.01 -20.35 12.61
C LEU A 563 -35.97 -19.54 11.74
N THR A 564 -35.63 -18.29 11.40
CA THR A 564 -36.44 -17.49 10.47
C THR A 564 -36.51 -18.09 9.07
N TYR A 565 -35.39 -18.59 8.52
CA TYR A 565 -35.33 -19.18 7.18
C TYR A 565 -36.16 -20.48 7.06
N THR A 566 -36.09 -21.36 8.06
CA THR A 566 -36.73 -22.68 8.01
C THR A 566 -38.16 -22.68 8.57
N ARG A 567 -38.39 -22.11 9.76
CA ARG A 567 -39.69 -22.19 10.44
C ARG A 567 -40.67 -21.11 9.99
N ILE A 568 -40.20 -19.89 9.73
CA ILE A 568 -41.08 -18.77 9.37
C ILE A 568 -41.32 -18.74 7.87
N LEU A 569 -40.26 -18.88 7.07
CA LEU A 569 -40.35 -18.80 5.60
C LEU A 569 -40.55 -20.16 4.92
N GLY A 570 -40.35 -21.27 5.64
CA GLY A 570 -40.59 -22.61 5.11
C GLY A 570 -39.58 -23.08 4.06
N ASN A 571 -38.41 -22.43 3.96
CA ASN A 571 -37.39 -22.81 2.99
C ASN A 571 -36.50 -23.96 3.49
N ASP A 572 -36.04 -24.79 2.55
CA ASP A 572 -35.12 -25.89 2.86
C ASP A 572 -33.69 -25.39 3.06
N LEU A 573 -33.13 -25.67 4.25
CA LEU A 573 -31.77 -25.27 4.59
C LEU A 573 -30.76 -26.26 3.98
N SER A 574 -30.14 -25.86 2.87
CA SER A 574 -29.03 -26.61 2.29
C SER A 574 -27.70 -26.30 2.99
N ALA A 575 -26.76 -27.25 2.99
CA ALA A 575 -25.41 -27.04 3.51
C ALA A 575 -24.67 -25.87 2.81
N ALA A 576 -24.83 -25.71 1.49
CA ALA A 576 -24.29 -24.58 0.74
C ALA A 576 -24.78 -23.23 1.30
N ILE A 577 -26.07 -23.10 1.60
CA ILE A 577 -26.64 -21.88 2.19
C ILE A 577 -26.13 -21.67 3.62
N ALA A 578 -26.09 -22.73 4.43
CA ALA A 578 -25.70 -22.64 5.83
C ALA A 578 -24.23 -22.24 6.03
N PHE A 579 -23.28 -22.90 5.33
CA PHE A 579 -21.86 -22.60 5.48
C PHE A 579 -21.46 -21.27 4.82
N THR A 580 -22.07 -20.93 3.67
CA THR A 580 -21.80 -19.66 2.99
C THR A 580 -22.31 -18.48 3.82
N SER A 581 -23.52 -18.58 4.38
CA SER A 581 -24.06 -17.54 5.27
C SER A 581 -23.22 -17.37 6.54
N LEU A 582 -22.75 -18.46 7.16
CA LEU A 582 -21.84 -18.38 8.31
C LEU A 582 -20.55 -17.61 7.97
N ALA A 583 -19.93 -17.90 6.83
CA ALA A 583 -18.74 -17.17 6.38
C ALA A 583 -19.01 -15.68 6.17
N LEU A 584 -20.14 -15.34 5.54
CA LEU A 584 -20.54 -13.94 5.30
C LEU A 584 -20.85 -13.18 6.60
N PHE A 585 -21.51 -13.82 7.58
CA PHE A 585 -21.75 -13.20 8.88
C PHE A 585 -20.46 -12.99 9.68
N ASN A 586 -19.48 -13.88 9.58
CA ASN A 586 -18.17 -13.69 10.21
C ASN A 586 -17.42 -12.51 9.58
N ASN A 587 -17.46 -12.36 8.24
CA ASN A 587 -16.89 -11.19 7.57
C ASN A 587 -17.56 -9.89 8.02
N LEU A 588 -18.90 -9.88 8.08
CA LEU A 588 -19.68 -8.73 8.54
C LEU A 588 -19.31 -8.35 9.97
N ARG A 589 -19.12 -9.35 10.84
CA ARG A 589 -18.69 -9.14 12.23
C ARG A 589 -17.34 -8.46 12.32
N HIS A 590 -16.31 -9.00 11.66
CA HIS A 590 -14.98 -8.40 11.68
C HIS A 590 -15.02 -6.93 11.26
N ALA A 591 -15.76 -6.60 10.20
CA ALA A 591 -15.90 -5.23 9.73
C ALA A 591 -16.58 -4.31 10.77
N ILE A 592 -17.57 -4.79 11.51
CA ILE A 592 -18.27 -4.00 12.53
C ILE A 592 -17.42 -3.81 13.79
N ASP A 593 -16.70 -4.85 14.22
CA ASP A 593 -15.88 -4.85 15.45
C ASP A 593 -14.75 -3.80 15.38
N ASP A 594 -14.15 -3.60 14.20
CA ASP A 594 -12.99 -2.72 14.03
C ASP A 594 -13.35 -1.23 13.82
N ILE A 595 -14.59 -0.92 13.38
CA ILE A 595 -15.02 0.45 13.10
C ILE A 595 -14.91 1.38 14.33
N PRO A 596 -15.38 1.01 15.55
CA PRO A 596 -15.29 1.89 16.71
C PRO A 596 -13.85 2.25 17.07
N ALA A 597 -12.93 1.29 16.99
CA ALA A 597 -11.52 1.53 17.26
C ALA A 597 -10.94 2.54 16.26
N MET A 598 -11.30 2.42 14.98
CA MET A 598 -10.89 3.37 13.95
C MET A 598 -11.47 4.78 14.17
N VAL A 599 -12.73 4.89 14.59
CA VAL A 599 -13.37 6.18 14.90
C VAL A 599 -12.69 6.88 16.07
N VAL A 600 -12.39 6.15 17.15
CA VAL A 600 -11.68 6.69 18.32
C VAL A 600 -10.30 7.20 17.91
N SER A 601 -9.54 6.40 17.15
CA SER A 601 -8.22 6.78 16.65
C SER A 601 -8.28 8.02 15.75
N LEU A 602 -9.30 8.13 14.88
CA LEU A 602 -9.51 9.32 14.05
C LEU A 602 -9.79 10.57 14.90
N ILE A 603 -10.67 10.47 15.91
CA ILE A 603 -10.99 11.60 16.79
C ILE A 603 -9.72 12.07 17.51
N GLN A 604 -8.93 11.13 18.06
CA GLN A 604 -7.69 11.47 18.75
C GLN A 604 -6.65 12.11 17.81
N ALA A 605 -6.51 11.60 16.60
CA ALA A 605 -5.62 12.17 15.60
C ALA A 605 -6.07 13.57 15.18
N ARG A 606 -7.38 13.82 15.02
CA ARG A 606 -7.92 15.15 14.72
C ARG A 606 -7.55 16.18 15.80
N VAL A 607 -7.68 15.82 17.07
CA VAL A 607 -7.27 16.71 18.17
C VAL A 607 -5.75 16.96 18.13
N SER A 608 -4.96 15.95 17.79
CA SER A 608 -3.50 16.06 17.65
C SER A 608 -3.10 16.98 16.50
N VAL A 609 -3.76 16.85 15.33
CA VAL A 609 -3.58 17.76 14.19
C VAL A 609 -3.90 19.20 14.57
N ASN A 610 -5.02 19.43 15.28
CA ASN A 610 -5.40 20.78 15.71
C ASN A 610 -4.35 21.41 16.66
N ARG A 611 -3.75 20.61 17.56
CA ARG A 611 -2.66 21.08 18.44
C ARG A 611 -1.40 21.44 17.64
N ILE A 612 -1.01 20.58 16.70
CA ILE A 612 0.13 20.82 15.81
C ILE A 612 -0.10 22.08 14.97
N GLU A 613 -1.28 22.21 14.37
CA GLU A 613 -1.62 23.36 13.54
C GLU A 613 -1.63 24.67 14.35
N LYS A 614 -2.18 24.66 15.56
CA LYS A 614 -2.13 25.81 16.48
C LYS A 614 -0.68 26.21 16.79
N PHE A 615 0.20 25.23 17.01
CA PHE A 615 1.63 25.47 17.27
C PHE A 615 2.36 26.02 16.04
N LEU A 616 2.10 25.46 14.85
CA LEU A 616 2.72 25.92 13.60
C LEU A 616 2.26 27.32 13.19
N LYS A 617 1.10 27.79 13.67
CA LYS A 617 0.58 29.16 13.44
C LYS A 617 1.06 30.20 14.48
N GLU A 618 1.87 29.80 15.47
CA GLU A 618 2.45 30.76 16.44
C GLU A 618 3.33 31.81 15.74
N PRO A 619 3.43 33.05 16.26
CA PRO A 619 4.20 34.11 15.63
C PRO A 619 5.70 33.77 15.61
N GLU A 620 6.34 34.03 14.46
CA GLU A 620 7.78 33.81 14.24
C GLU A 620 8.58 35.09 14.43
N VAL A 621 9.82 34.96 14.88
CA VAL A 621 10.80 36.04 14.86
C VAL A 621 11.13 36.34 13.41
N SER A 622 10.87 37.57 12.96
CA SER A 622 11.31 38.03 11.65
C SER A 622 12.84 38.01 11.62
N ARG A 623 13.43 37.21 10.73
CA ARG A 623 14.84 37.33 10.40
C ARG A 623 15.01 38.62 9.59
N LEU A 624 15.31 39.71 10.27
CA LEU A 624 15.73 40.94 9.60
C LEU A 624 16.98 40.61 8.78
N SER A 625 16.95 40.89 7.48
CA SER A 625 18.12 40.81 6.63
C SER A 625 19.05 41.95 7.02
N VAL A 626 19.86 41.76 8.05
CA VAL A 626 20.96 42.66 8.40
C VAL A 626 22.05 42.46 7.35
N ARG A 627 21.81 42.98 6.15
CA ARG A 627 22.86 43.20 5.16
C ARG A 627 23.29 44.66 5.31
N PRO A 628 24.60 44.95 5.44
CA PRO A 628 25.06 46.33 5.32
C PRO A 628 24.68 46.83 3.91
N GLU A 629 23.94 47.93 3.86
CA GLU A 629 23.53 48.54 2.59
C GLU A 629 24.71 49.27 1.91
N SER A 630 25.74 49.63 2.69
CA SER A 630 26.97 50.26 2.21
C SER A 630 28.24 49.67 2.81
N ILE A 631 29.38 49.86 2.13
CA ILE A 631 30.72 49.40 2.57
C ILE A 631 31.23 50.21 3.78
N ASP A 632 30.68 51.40 4.00
CA ASP A 632 31.06 52.33 5.08
C ASP A 632 30.20 52.16 6.35
N ASP A 633 29.21 51.27 6.34
CA ASP A 633 28.42 51.00 7.54
C ASP A 633 29.27 50.22 8.56
N PRO A 634 29.24 50.63 9.85
CA PRO A 634 29.96 49.91 10.89
C PRO A 634 29.44 48.47 10.99
N VAL A 635 30.35 47.52 11.25
CA VAL A 635 30.05 46.08 11.36
C VAL A 635 28.91 45.78 12.34
N ILE A 636 28.74 46.62 13.37
CA ILE A 636 27.61 46.62 14.30
C ILE A 636 27.25 48.08 14.59
N GLY A 637 25.98 48.45 14.42
CA GLY A 637 25.46 49.78 14.76
C GLY A 637 23.97 49.75 15.06
N PHE A 638 23.52 50.61 15.96
CA PHE A 638 22.11 50.80 16.31
C PHE A 638 21.76 52.28 16.08
N ARG A 639 20.65 52.56 15.40
CA ARG A 639 20.10 53.92 15.25
C ARG A 639 18.65 53.90 15.68
N ASP A 640 18.29 54.68 16.70
CA ASP A 640 16.94 54.80 17.27
C ASP A 640 16.21 53.45 17.46
N ALA A 641 16.92 52.45 17.96
CA ALA A 641 16.41 51.08 18.07
C ALA A 641 15.84 50.79 19.46
N SER A 642 14.54 50.49 19.53
CA SER A 642 13.85 50.03 20.74
C SER A 642 13.41 48.58 20.58
N PHE A 643 13.76 47.73 21.55
CA PHE A 643 13.37 46.32 21.58
C PHE A 643 12.66 46.01 22.89
N GLN A 644 11.57 45.25 22.80
CA GLN A 644 10.83 44.79 23.97
C GLN A 644 10.52 43.31 23.83
N TRP A 645 10.62 42.58 24.94
CA TRP A 645 9.99 41.26 25.03
C TRP A 645 8.48 41.44 24.97
N PRO A 646 7.73 40.56 24.29
CA PRO A 646 6.28 40.66 24.26
C PRO A 646 5.73 40.68 25.70
N VAL A 647 5.01 41.74 26.06
CA VAL A 647 4.29 41.90 27.34
C VAL A 647 2.79 41.79 27.01
N GLY A 648 2.10 40.85 27.66
CA GLY A 648 0.86 40.25 27.15
C GLY A 648 -0.42 41.09 27.19
N ASN A 649 -0.39 42.42 27.02
CA ASN A 649 -1.56 43.27 27.21
C ASN A 649 -1.84 44.34 26.14
N GLU A 650 -1.29 44.27 24.92
CA GLU A 650 -1.77 45.12 23.82
C GLU A 650 -2.44 44.30 22.70
N PRO A 651 -3.64 44.69 22.25
CA PRO A 651 -4.30 44.04 21.14
C PRO A 651 -3.49 44.30 19.88
N SER A 652 -3.22 43.23 19.15
CA SER A 652 -2.59 43.27 17.84
C SER A 652 -3.54 43.94 16.84
N ASP A 653 -3.46 45.27 16.72
CA ASP A 653 -3.94 45.97 15.53
C ASP A 653 -2.76 46.20 14.58
N ASP A 654 -3.00 45.69 13.38
CA ASP A 654 -2.37 45.95 12.10
C ASP A 654 -0.89 45.66 11.82
N ASN A 655 -0.76 45.05 10.65
CA ASN A 655 0.45 44.52 10.04
C ASN A 655 1.26 45.61 9.32
N SER A 656 1.27 46.84 9.82
CA SER A 656 1.99 47.94 9.21
C SER A 656 2.32 49.00 10.24
N ASN A 657 3.62 49.30 10.36
CA ASN A 657 4.22 50.32 11.21
C ASN A 657 4.22 49.98 12.70
N VAL A 658 5.38 49.47 13.15
CA VAL A 658 5.78 49.61 14.55
C VAL A 658 5.96 51.10 14.80
N ASP A 659 4.97 51.75 15.42
CA ASP A 659 5.15 53.11 15.94
C ASP A 659 6.11 53.04 17.14
N VAL A 660 7.36 53.38 16.84
CA VAL A 660 8.48 53.48 17.77
C VAL A 660 8.26 54.74 18.62
N PHE A 661 7.94 54.58 19.91
CA PHE A 661 8.05 55.68 20.86
C PHE A 661 9.54 55.98 21.11
N LEU A 662 9.94 57.19 20.68
CA LEU A 662 11.27 57.77 20.85
C LEU A 662 11.62 57.96 22.33
N CYS A 663 12.72 57.35 22.77
CA CYS A 663 13.53 57.91 23.86
C CYS A 663 14.91 58.20 23.28
N GLN A 664 15.18 59.49 23.04
CA GLN A 664 16.47 59.99 22.58
C GLN A 664 17.55 59.64 23.60
N GLY A 665 18.44 58.74 23.22
CA GLY A 665 19.69 58.46 23.91
C GLY A 665 20.80 58.34 22.89
N THR A 666 21.50 59.45 22.63
CA THR A 666 22.73 59.46 21.83
C THR A 666 23.85 58.81 22.63
N LEU A 667 24.51 57.80 22.06
CA LEU A 667 25.83 57.33 22.45
C LEU A 667 26.81 57.53 21.30
#